data_AF-A0A961FL89-F1
#
_entry.id   AF-A0A961FL89-F1
#
_cell.length_a   1.000
_cell.length_b   1.000
_cell.length_c   1.000
_cell.angle_alpha   90.00
_cell.angle_beta   90.00
_cell.angle_gamma   90.00
#
_symmetry.space_group_name_H-M   'P 1'
#
loop_
_entity.id
_entity.type
_entity.pdbx_description
1 polymer ?
#
loop_
_entity_poly.entity_id
_entity_poly.type
_entity_poly.pdbx_seq_one_letter_code
_entity_poly.pdbx_strand_id
1 'polypeptide(L)'
;MPLPLLVSRLLGSALFLPLLATAADLATAATPASPEASPPMTAEAAHRTYLQILRDEKRFPTAASCSQCHPQHYTEWSVSPHAYAMMDPVFNTLHTFITERTSGTNGDFCIRCHSPVGMQREEKMFSSAMLRSPIMIEGISCVVCHRVDRDFGNSSGRISMTHGTVTAPIYGPTGNDGLKKALAEKAFGLVTEDGEIGKAVHRDALKFPVISTSAACAACHDVNVPHGFRIESTFTEWKNSPASQQGISCQDCHMGRTPGSVPAPEQRLTADGRDLNFDLQPAARVRNSPRDRREGLPTTPRKHTNHMMLGPDYSLVHPGLYPHSLEAREFTYGNRFRHAMAQFSQQNDRDEAARRAASEAKRHALSDWITFRWWEGWGTPEFEDALSAQERDRALSDVGFPWADPADPTGSRLRREAARLILCRQFNLLNESFAERTRLLRRALQIKSLHVTRDDDSRGLRFAFDVHNMTNGHSVPSGADADRPMFLEVKVIDAQERVLFQSGDRDPNGDLRDLESSFVHAHAPKTGSWLEQNAWKPNAGLPLQDEDKTWVRDPYLFNLQSRFVTRNLVGGEREQALPVNISLDPLPFIRPSPRAEMHTARAGSVRKHSMTMPPLSHREAEYQVKPDQLSGARPYRIEYRLISQTVPIHFVKAMSSVGFDYNLSPREVATRVVHGQQVSPSAAPESRRGGATVIWAGTIPLDGSAREFDLSPSSDAILHVPLATYPFPHTDPEELAAKEAAMSGAHLEANALLIQNLGPLHPEFWPGGVPEGLPFLPPEALKDLPSAP
;
A
#
# COMPACT_ATOMS: atom_id res chain seq x y z
N MET A 1 -21.95 -16.43 53.03
CA MET A 1 -22.05 -16.33 54.50
C MET A 1 -21.09 -17.33 55.12
N PRO A 2 -20.32 -17.03 56.17
CA PRO A 2 -19.40 -15.91 56.36
C PRO A 2 -17.94 -16.38 56.67
N LEU A 3 -17.01 -15.41 56.68
CA LEU A 3 -15.65 -15.49 57.28
C LEU A 3 -15.70 -15.78 58.80
N PRO A 4 -14.56 -16.14 59.43
CA PRO A 4 -14.06 -15.21 60.44
C PRO A 4 -12.54 -15.00 60.50
N LEU A 5 -12.20 -13.79 60.96
CA LEU A 5 -10.92 -13.21 61.41
C LEU A 5 -10.67 -13.50 62.90
N LEU A 6 -9.39 -13.55 63.32
CA LEU A 6 -8.85 -13.15 64.66
C LEU A 6 -7.31 -13.29 64.61
N VAL A 7 -6.48 -12.24 64.45
CA VAL A 7 -6.01 -11.17 65.38
C VAL A 7 -5.31 -11.68 66.66
N SER A 8 -3.99 -11.45 66.78
CA SER A 8 -3.42 -10.72 67.94
C SER A 8 -1.98 -10.20 67.69
N ARG A 9 -1.70 -9.01 68.21
CA ARG A 9 -0.44 -8.23 68.21
C ARG A 9 0.33 -8.45 69.53
N LEU A 10 1.64 -8.14 69.55
CA LEU A 10 2.43 -7.45 70.61
C LEU A 10 3.90 -7.34 70.11
N LEU A 11 4.39 -6.16 69.70
CA LEU A 11 5.11 -5.09 70.45
C LEU A 11 6.56 -5.43 70.89
N GLY A 12 7.53 -4.63 70.44
CA GLY A 12 8.85 -4.50 71.10
C GLY A 12 10.02 -4.07 70.20
N SER A 13 10.33 -2.78 70.17
CA SER A 13 11.43 -2.12 69.46
C SER A 13 12.80 -2.31 70.12
N ALA A 14 13.91 -2.40 69.34
CA ALA A 14 15.23 -1.84 69.69
C ALA A 14 16.24 -1.86 68.52
N LEU A 15 16.55 -0.66 68.03
CA LEU A 15 17.85 -0.09 67.60
C LEU A 15 18.98 -1.00 67.05
N PHE A 16 19.41 -0.70 65.82
CA PHE A 16 20.62 -1.19 65.16
C PHE A 16 21.61 -0.01 64.94
N LEU A 17 22.88 -0.18 65.32
CA LEU A 17 24.06 0.41 64.66
C LEU A 17 25.33 -0.40 65.07
N PRO A 18 26.41 -0.40 64.25
CA PRO A 18 27.18 -1.60 63.91
C PRO A 18 28.60 -1.62 64.48
N LEU A 19 29.30 -2.76 64.37
CA LEU A 19 30.75 -2.83 64.55
C LEU A 19 31.43 -3.54 63.38
N LEU A 20 32.41 -2.85 62.79
CA LEU A 20 33.37 -3.36 61.81
C LEU A 20 34.29 -4.40 62.44
N ALA A 21 34.66 -5.44 61.68
CA ALA A 21 35.89 -6.17 61.90
C ALA A 21 36.49 -6.62 60.55
N THR A 22 37.81 -6.47 60.49
CA THR A 22 38.71 -6.42 59.34
C THR A 22 39.10 -7.77 58.77
N ALA A 23 39.36 -7.77 57.46
CA ALA A 23 39.88 -8.87 56.68
C ALA A 23 41.39 -9.09 56.92
N ALA A 24 41.79 -10.35 57.11
CA ALA A 24 43.08 -10.90 56.69
C ALA A 24 43.00 -12.44 56.65
N ASP A 25 43.42 -12.99 55.51
CA ASP A 25 43.87 -14.36 55.25
C ASP A 25 42.86 -15.53 55.29
N LEU A 26 42.34 -15.86 54.10
CA LEU A 26 42.54 -17.19 53.49
C LEU A 26 42.29 -17.09 51.97
N ALA A 27 43.38 -16.90 51.25
CA ALA A 27 43.47 -17.10 49.81
C ALA A 27 43.51 -18.60 49.48
N THR A 28 42.71 -19.04 48.50
CA THR A 28 43.07 -19.90 47.35
C THR A 28 41.82 -20.55 46.76
N ALA A 29 41.14 -19.83 45.87
CA ALA A 29 40.30 -20.43 44.85
C ALA A 29 40.65 -19.75 43.53
N ALA A 30 41.06 -20.54 42.55
CA ALA A 30 41.49 -20.06 41.24
C ALA A 30 40.38 -19.23 40.59
N THR A 31 40.72 -18.00 40.21
CA THR A 31 39.89 -17.14 39.37
C THR A 31 39.67 -17.83 38.03
N PRO A 32 38.43 -18.06 37.56
CA PRO A 32 38.22 -18.42 36.17
C PRO A 32 38.71 -17.26 35.32
N ALA A 33 39.52 -17.55 34.31
CA ALA A 33 39.96 -16.55 33.34
C ALA A 33 38.71 -15.86 32.77
N SER A 34 38.61 -14.55 32.97
CA SER A 34 37.62 -13.72 32.29
C SER A 34 37.77 -13.97 30.78
N PRO A 35 36.70 -14.31 30.05
CA PRO A 35 36.78 -14.34 28.60
C PRO A 35 37.21 -12.94 28.16
N GLU A 36 38.27 -12.85 27.36
CA GLU A 36 38.68 -11.60 26.72
C GLU A 36 37.43 -10.98 26.08
N ALA A 37 37.01 -9.83 26.61
CA ALA A 37 35.91 -9.09 26.05
C ALA A 37 36.31 -8.73 24.61
N SER A 38 35.64 -9.34 23.64
CA SER A 38 35.75 -8.92 22.25
C SER A 38 35.51 -7.41 22.20
N PRO A 39 36.27 -6.65 21.38
CA PRO A 39 36.09 -5.21 21.31
C PRO A 39 34.62 -4.89 21.02
N PRO A 40 34.05 -3.84 21.64
CA PRO A 40 32.64 -3.53 21.47
C PRO A 40 32.35 -3.34 19.98
N MET A 41 31.50 -4.20 19.41
CA MET A 41 31.03 -4.04 18.04
C MET A 41 30.41 -2.65 17.93
N THR A 42 30.75 -1.92 16.86
CA THR A 42 30.05 -0.68 16.53
C THR A 42 28.57 -0.96 16.30
N ALA A 43 27.69 0.02 16.54
CA ALA A 43 26.25 -0.14 16.30
C ALA A 43 25.96 -0.57 14.84
N GLU A 44 26.78 -0.13 13.89
CA GLU A 44 26.74 -0.53 12.49
C GLU A 44 27.11 -2.02 12.30
N ALA A 45 28.18 -2.50 12.94
CA ALA A 45 28.56 -3.92 12.88
C ALA A 45 27.50 -4.81 13.54
N ALA A 46 26.94 -4.40 14.67
CA ALA A 46 25.84 -5.11 15.33
C ALA A 46 24.58 -5.17 14.45
N HIS A 47 24.23 -4.06 13.80
CA HIS A 47 23.10 -4.01 12.87
C HIS A 47 23.30 -4.92 11.66
N ARG A 48 24.51 -4.94 11.08
CA ARG A 48 24.85 -5.84 9.95
C ARG A 48 24.76 -7.31 10.34
N THR A 49 25.32 -7.70 11.48
CA THR A 49 25.25 -9.08 11.98
C THR A 49 23.81 -9.50 12.24
N TYR A 50 23.00 -8.62 12.83
CA TYR A 50 21.58 -8.86 13.05
C TYR A 50 20.81 -9.06 11.73
N LEU A 51 21.02 -8.20 10.73
CA LEU A 51 20.42 -8.37 9.41
C LEU A 51 20.87 -9.66 8.71
N GLN A 52 22.11 -10.09 8.93
CA GLN A 52 22.61 -11.35 8.36
C GLN A 52 21.93 -12.57 9.00
N ILE A 53 21.79 -12.59 10.34
CA ILE A 53 21.05 -13.64 11.05
C ILE A 53 19.60 -13.72 10.54
N LEU A 54 18.95 -12.58 10.38
CA LEU A 54 17.61 -12.53 9.80
C LEU A 54 17.60 -13.07 8.35
N ARG A 55 18.59 -12.73 7.52
CA ARG A 55 18.63 -13.25 6.15
C ARG A 55 18.84 -14.76 6.09
N ASP A 56 19.61 -15.31 7.02
CA ASP A 56 19.87 -16.75 7.12
C ASP A 56 18.71 -17.49 7.81
N GLU A 57 17.84 -16.77 8.49
CA GLU A 57 16.63 -17.29 9.13
C GLU A 57 15.59 -17.71 8.09
N LYS A 58 15.43 -19.02 7.92
CA LYS A 58 14.47 -19.60 6.97
C LYS A 58 13.09 -19.89 7.58
N ARG A 59 12.69 -19.21 8.66
CA ARG A 59 11.39 -19.44 9.33
C ARG A 59 10.20 -19.03 8.48
N PHE A 60 10.37 -18.07 7.56
CA PHE A 60 9.32 -17.58 6.69
C PHE A 60 9.83 -17.39 5.25
N PRO A 61 9.29 -18.12 4.27
CA PRO A 61 9.61 -17.90 2.87
C PRO A 61 8.96 -16.62 2.34
N THR A 62 9.59 -15.99 1.36
CA THR A 62 9.04 -14.87 0.58
C THR A 62 7.93 -15.32 -0.36
N ALA A 63 7.04 -14.41 -0.77
CA ALA A 63 6.01 -14.67 -1.78
C ALA A 63 6.62 -15.09 -3.13
N ALA A 64 7.84 -14.61 -3.43
CA ALA A 64 8.63 -15.04 -4.58
C ALA A 64 8.79 -16.57 -4.65
N SER A 65 8.97 -17.24 -3.50
CA SER A 65 9.05 -18.70 -3.40
C SER A 65 7.80 -19.40 -3.93
N CYS A 66 6.64 -18.77 -3.77
CA CYS A 66 5.36 -19.30 -4.20
C CYS A 66 5.15 -19.11 -5.72
N SER A 67 5.79 -18.11 -6.33
CA SER A 67 5.58 -17.71 -7.73
C SER A 67 5.95 -18.79 -8.76
N GLN A 68 6.87 -19.71 -8.44
CA GLN A 68 7.24 -20.81 -9.35
C GLN A 68 6.06 -21.75 -9.60
N CYS A 69 5.23 -22.02 -8.59
CA CYS A 69 4.08 -22.92 -8.69
C CYS A 69 2.74 -22.18 -8.77
N HIS A 70 2.65 -20.99 -8.18
CA HIS A 70 1.43 -20.16 -8.13
C HIS A 70 1.65 -18.80 -8.78
N PRO A 71 2.03 -18.74 -10.08
CA PRO A 71 2.38 -17.47 -10.73
C PRO A 71 1.19 -16.50 -10.79
N GLN A 72 -0.02 -17.00 -11.01
CA GLN A 72 -1.22 -16.17 -11.09
C GLN A 72 -1.58 -15.54 -9.74
N HIS A 73 -1.64 -16.34 -8.66
CA HIS A 73 -1.87 -15.81 -7.31
C HIS A 73 -0.79 -14.79 -6.91
N TYR A 74 0.48 -15.04 -7.29
CA TYR A 74 1.57 -14.10 -7.05
C TYR A 74 1.36 -12.77 -7.79
N THR A 75 0.98 -12.81 -9.06
CA THR A 75 0.68 -11.59 -9.85
C THR A 75 -0.49 -10.81 -9.29
N GLU A 76 -1.57 -11.48 -8.90
CA GLU A 76 -2.73 -10.84 -8.26
C GLU A 76 -2.33 -10.20 -6.92
N TRP A 77 -1.62 -10.93 -6.08
CA TRP A 77 -1.15 -10.45 -4.79
C TRP A 77 -0.15 -9.31 -4.92
N SER A 78 0.79 -9.35 -5.87
CA SER A 78 1.91 -8.40 -5.94
C SER A 78 1.49 -6.94 -6.14
N VAL A 79 0.27 -6.71 -6.64
CA VAL A 79 -0.35 -5.39 -6.85
C VAL A 79 -1.52 -5.12 -5.88
N SER A 80 -1.74 -5.99 -4.90
CA SER A 80 -2.76 -5.82 -3.86
C SER A 80 -2.33 -4.80 -2.79
N PRO A 81 -3.29 -4.14 -2.12
CA PRO A 81 -2.99 -3.36 -0.91
C PRO A 81 -2.31 -4.18 0.20
N HIS A 82 -2.55 -5.49 0.26
CA HIS A 82 -1.87 -6.41 1.17
C HIS A 82 -0.36 -6.47 0.92
N ALA A 83 0.07 -6.56 -0.34
CA ALA A 83 1.48 -6.51 -0.69
C ALA A 83 2.07 -5.09 -0.58
N TYR A 84 1.22 -4.07 -0.64
CA TYR A 84 1.61 -2.66 -0.45
C TYR A 84 1.74 -2.25 1.02
N ALA A 85 1.18 -3.02 1.96
CA ALA A 85 0.96 -2.60 3.36
C ALA A 85 2.20 -2.11 4.11
N MET A 86 3.40 -2.59 3.75
CA MET A 86 4.68 -2.17 4.33
C MET A 86 5.55 -1.33 3.37
N MET A 87 5.05 -1.09 2.16
CA MET A 87 5.63 -0.22 1.13
C MET A 87 5.01 1.18 1.09
N ASP A 88 3.88 1.39 1.77
CA ASP A 88 3.22 2.69 1.79
C ASP A 88 4.05 3.74 2.56
N PRO A 89 4.55 4.81 1.90
CA PRO A 89 5.28 5.87 2.58
C PRO A 89 4.40 6.64 3.57
N VAL A 90 3.09 6.76 3.32
CA VAL A 90 2.16 7.43 4.25
C VAL A 90 2.06 6.63 5.53
N PHE A 91 1.81 5.32 5.43
CA PHE A 91 1.80 4.42 6.58
C PHE A 91 3.13 4.39 7.32
N ASN A 92 4.26 4.22 6.62
CA ASN A 92 5.58 4.12 7.26
C ASN A 92 5.93 5.39 8.06
N THR A 93 5.60 6.55 7.53
CA THR A 93 5.74 7.83 8.22
C THR A 93 4.78 7.94 9.39
N LEU A 94 3.49 7.58 9.23
CA LEU A 94 2.52 7.55 10.32
C LEU A 94 2.98 6.65 11.48
N HIS A 95 3.46 5.45 11.16
CA HIS A 95 3.99 4.51 12.15
C HIS A 95 5.16 5.11 12.93
N THR A 96 6.12 5.72 12.22
CA THR A 96 7.29 6.37 12.82
C THR A 96 6.87 7.55 13.71
N PHE A 97 5.95 8.37 13.22
CA PHE A 97 5.43 9.55 13.90
C PHE A 97 4.67 9.21 15.19
N ILE A 98 3.78 8.22 15.15
CA ILE A 98 3.08 7.76 16.35
C ILE A 98 4.06 7.15 17.35
N THR A 99 5.06 6.40 16.87
CA THR A 99 6.08 5.83 17.75
C THR A 99 6.88 6.93 18.44
N GLU A 100 7.36 7.93 17.71
CA GLU A 100 8.08 9.07 18.27
C GLU A 100 7.26 9.73 19.38
N ARG A 101 5.99 10.03 19.10
CA ARG A 101 5.08 10.70 20.05
C ARG A 101 4.69 9.86 21.26
N THR A 102 4.68 8.55 21.11
CA THR A 102 4.39 7.61 22.20
C THR A 102 5.66 7.13 22.90
N SER A 103 6.84 7.65 22.53
CA SER A 103 8.14 7.17 23.02
C SER A 103 8.27 5.63 22.91
N GLY A 104 7.73 5.05 21.83
CA GLY A 104 7.73 3.62 21.57
C GLY A 104 6.72 2.80 22.37
N THR A 105 5.91 3.39 23.25
CA THR A 105 4.91 2.65 24.06
C THR A 105 3.77 2.05 23.23
N ASN A 106 3.58 2.50 21.98
CA ASN A 106 2.69 1.87 21.03
C ASN A 106 3.18 0.48 20.55
N GLY A 107 4.47 0.17 20.71
CA GLY A 107 5.04 -1.14 20.44
C GLY A 107 4.81 -1.64 19.00
N ASP A 108 4.42 -2.92 18.89
CA ASP A 108 4.16 -3.65 17.65
C ASP A 108 2.76 -3.40 17.04
N PHE A 109 1.99 -2.46 17.60
CA PHE A 109 0.57 -2.29 17.31
C PHE A 109 0.23 -2.13 15.82
N CYS A 110 1.05 -1.38 15.08
CA CYS A 110 0.83 -1.16 13.65
C CYS A 110 1.29 -2.38 12.83
N ILE A 111 2.46 -2.91 13.17
CA ILE A 111 3.12 -3.94 12.36
C ILE A 111 2.44 -5.31 12.47
N ARG A 112 1.68 -5.58 13.54
CA ARG A 112 0.88 -6.80 13.66
C ARG A 112 -0.19 -6.95 12.57
N CYS A 113 -0.61 -5.86 11.92
CA CYS A 113 -1.52 -5.91 10.75
C CYS A 113 -0.82 -5.58 9.43
N HIS A 114 0.31 -4.87 9.44
CA HIS A 114 0.98 -4.41 8.21
C HIS A 114 2.17 -5.29 7.80
N SER A 115 2.82 -5.97 8.74
CA SER A 115 3.82 -7.02 8.49
C SER A 115 3.90 -7.98 9.69
N PRO A 116 2.93 -8.92 9.81
CA PRO A 116 2.91 -9.89 10.90
C PRO A 116 4.17 -10.76 10.95
N VAL A 117 4.81 -10.98 9.79
CA VAL A 117 6.10 -11.66 9.72
C VAL A 117 7.19 -10.80 10.35
N GLY A 118 7.28 -9.52 10.00
CA GLY A 118 8.24 -8.59 10.62
C GLY A 118 8.08 -8.54 12.15
N MET A 119 6.84 -8.59 12.66
CA MET A 119 6.55 -8.69 14.09
C MET A 119 7.10 -9.98 14.72
N GLN A 120 6.81 -11.17 14.15
CA GLN A 120 7.27 -12.45 14.71
C GLN A 120 8.78 -12.67 14.57
N ARG A 121 9.41 -11.93 13.65
CA ARG A 121 10.85 -11.85 13.48
C ARG A 121 11.53 -10.83 14.38
N GLU A 122 10.73 -10.06 15.12
CA GLU A 122 11.20 -8.96 15.96
C GLU A 122 12.09 -7.99 15.16
N GLU A 123 11.81 -7.86 13.84
CA GLU A 123 12.58 -6.99 12.97
C GLU A 123 12.47 -5.54 13.43
N LYS A 124 13.56 -4.78 13.27
CA LYS A 124 13.58 -3.37 13.67
C LYS A 124 12.51 -2.59 12.92
N MET A 125 11.45 -2.25 13.64
CA MET A 125 10.27 -1.53 13.16
C MET A 125 10.61 -0.14 12.60
N PHE A 126 11.64 0.50 13.17
CA PHE A 126 12.08 1.86 12.83
C PHE A 126 13.27 1.84 11.87
N SER A 127 12.99 1.38 10.66
CA SER A 127 13.91 1.39 9.53
C SER A 127 13.14 1.78 8.27
N SER A 128 13.81 2.49 7.36
CA SER A 128 13.27 2.76 6.03
C SER A 128 12.84 1.46 5.36
N ALA A 129 11.73 1.46 4.64
CA ALA A 129 11.27 0.31 3.87
C ALA A 129 12.36 -0.25 2.95
N MET A 130 13.29 0.59 2.49
CA MET A 130 14.40 0.19 1.63
C MET A 130 15.50 -0.64 2.33
N LEU A 131 15.54 -0.63 3.65
CA LEU A 131 16.56 -1.31 4.46
C LEU A 131 16.05 -2.59 5.12
N ARG A 132 14.75 -2.88 4.98
CA ARG A 132 14.08 -4.03 5.62
C ARG A 132 14.39 -5.34 4.90
N SER A 133 14.14 -6.46 5.59
CA SER A 133 14.21 -7.77 4.94
C SER A 133 13.17 -7.88 3.82
N PRO A 134 13.42 -8.71 2.79
CA PRO A 134 12.46 -8.89 1.70
C PRO A 134 11.06 -9.25 2.17
N ILE A 135 10.94 -10.23 3.08
CA ILE A 135 9.65 -10.69 3.59
C ILE A 135 8.93 -9.63 4.43
N MET A 136 9.66 -8.72 5.08
CA MET A 136 9.04 -7.61 5.80
C MET A 136 8.42 -6.60 4.82
N ILE A 137 9.13 -6.29 3.72
CA ILE A 137 8.66 -5.37 2.67
C ILE A 137 7.42 -5.90 1.93
N GLU A 138 7.26 -7.23 1.84
CA GLU A 138 6.07 -7.88 1.27
C GLU A 138 4.78 -7.62 2.08
N GLY A 139 4.86 -7.04 3.27
CA GLY A 139 3.69 -6.71 4.09
C GLY A 139 2.87 -7.95 4.47
N ILE A 140 1.63 -8.03 3.98
CA ILE A 140 0.79 -9.22 4.12
C ILE A 140 1.10 -10.21 3.00
N SER A 141 2.19 -10.97 3.18
CA SER A 141 2.66 -12.01 2.26
C SER A 141 1.79 -13.28 2.28
N CYS A 142 2.04 -14.23 1.38
CA CYS A 142 1.26 -15.48 1.25
C CYS A 142 1.18 -16.26 2.56
N VAL A 143 2.31 -16.34 3.28
CA VAL A 143 2.41 -17.10 4.54
C VAL A 143 1.65 -16.47 5.69
N VAL A 144 1.30 -15.18 5.61
CA VAL A 144 0.49 -14.51 6.62
C VAL A 144 -0.91 -15.12 6.72
N CYS A 145 -1.48 -15.52 5.58
CA CYS A 145 -2.78 -16.20 5.56
C CYS A 145 -2.62 -17.72 5.59
N HIS A 146 -1.66 -18.26 4.83
CA HIS A 146 -1.53 -19.69 4.61
C HIS A 146 -0.68 -20.44 5.64
N ARG A 147 -0.18 -19.77 6.69
CA ARG A 147 0.49 -20.43 7.83
C ARG A 147 -0.18 -20.21 9.17
N VAL A 148 -1.41 -19.73 9.16
CA VAL A 148 -2.27 -19.64 10.35
C VAL A 148 -2.95 -20.99 10.57
N ASP A 149 -2.70 -21.61 11.73
CA ASP A 149 -3.14 -22.96 12.07
C ASP A 149 -4.44 -23.01 12.90
N ARG A 150 -4.92 -21.86 13.36
CA ARG A 150 -6.07 -21.73 14.26
C ARG A 150 -6.80 -20.41 14.05
N ASP A 151 -8.04 -20.36 14.53
CA ASP A 151 -8.80 -19.11 14.58
C ASP A 151 -8.32 -18.23 15.74
N PHE A 152 -7.89 -17.01 15.43
CA PHE A 152 -7.51 -16.00 16.43
C PHE A 152 -8.68 -15.06 16.76
N GLY A 153 -9.80 -15.15 16.05
CA GLY A 153 -10.93 -14.24 16.16
C GLY A 153 -10.51 -12.79 15.88
N ASN A 154 -11.25 -11.85 16.47
CA ASN A 154 -10.84 -10.45 16.48
C ASN A 154 -9.71 -10.25 17.51
N SER A 155 -8.47 -10.32 17.04
CA SER A 155 -7.25 -10.10 17.83
C SER A 155 -6.56 -8.77 17.52
N SER A 156 -7.17 -7.94 16.67
CA SER A 156 -6.56 -6.75 16.07
C SER A 156 -5.13 -7.02 15.55
N GLY A 157 -4.93 -8.11 14.81
CA GLY A 157 -3.69 -8.44 14.10
C GLY A 157 -2.69 -9.26 14.91
N ARG A 158 -2.97 -9.53 16.20
CA ARG A 158 -2.10 -10.44 16.97
C ARG A 158 -2.38 -11.89 16.58
N ILE A 159 -1.69 -12.34 15.54
CA ILE A 159 -1.76 -13.70 14.98
C ILE A 159 -0.40 -14.39 15.09
N SER A 160 -0.43 -15.71 15.33
CA SER A 160 0.74 -16.58 15.23
C SER A 160 0.72 -17.35 13.91
N MET A 161 1.90 -17.70 13.41
CA MET A 161 2.08 -18.42 12.15
C MET A 161 3.01 -19.60 12.38
N THR A 162 2.80 -20.68 11.62
CA THR A 162 3.69 -21.83 11.60
C THR A 162 5.03 -21.44 10.97
N HIS A 163 6.14 -21.81 11.62
CA HIS A 163 7.50 -21.51 11.16
C HIS A 163 8.06 -22.64 10.29
N GLY A 164 8.97 -22.30 9.37
CA GLY A 164 9.74 -23.26 8.57
C GLY A 164 10.02 -22.77 7.15
N THR A 165 10.80 -23.54 6.39
CA THR A 165 11.12 -23.23 4.99
C THR A 165 9.90 -23.46 4.09
N VAL A 166 10.03 -23.32 2.76
CA VAL A 166 8.91 -23.58 1.82
C VAL A 166 8.32 -24.98 1.96
N THR A 167 9.10 -25.95 2.46
CA THR A 167 8.66 -27.33 2.66
C THR A 167 7.78 -27.52 3.89
N ALA A 168 7.62 -26.51 4.75
CA ALA A 168 6.69 -26.57 5.87
C ALA A 168 5.22 -26.61 5.40
N PRO A 169 4.31 -27.21 6.20
CA PRO A 169 2.88 -27.26 5.87
C PRO A 169 2.24 -25.88 5.64
N ILE A 170 1.26 -25.85 4.73
CA ILE A 170 0.38 -24.70 4.51
C ILE A 170 -1.07 -25.06 4.82
N TYR A 171 -1.88 -24.05 5.12
CA TYR A 171 -3.28 -24.18 5.48
C TYR A 171 -4.17 -23.57 4.39
N GLY A 172 -5.22 -24.29 3.99
CA GLY A 172 -6.12 -23.88 2.91
C GLY A 172 -7.48 -24.56 2.98
N PRO A 173 -8.39 -24.30 2.02
CA PRO A 173 -9.79 -24.71 2.17
C PRO A 173 -10.09 -26.19 1.85
N THR A 174 -9.24 -26.87 1.06
CA THR A 174 -9.56 -28.19 0.48
C THR A 174 -8.76 -29.36 1.05
N GLY A 175 -7.64 -29.12 1.72
CA GLY A 175 -6.74 -30.20 2.18
C GLY A 175 -5.81 -30.77 1.08
N ASN A 176 -5.25 -31.95 1.36
CA ASN A 176 -3.97 -32.40 0.77
C ASN A 176 -4.09 -33.19 -0.56
N ASP A 177 -5.30 -33.55 -0.99
CA ASP A 177 -5.50 -34.49 -2.11
C ASP A 177 -4.92 -33.99 -3.44
N GLY A 178 -5.05 -32.69 -3.72
CA GLY A 178 -4.46 -32.08 -4.91
C GLY A 178 -2.94 -32.10 -4.90
N LEU A 179 -2.33 -31.83 -3.73
CA LEU A 179 -0.88 -31.88 -3.57
C LEU A 179 -0.35 -33.31 -3.72
N LYS A 180 -1.00 -34.30 -3.10
CA LYS A 180 -0.61 -35.71 -3.24
C LYS A 180 -0.59 -36.17 -4.69
N LYS A 181 -1.57 -35.76 -5.49
CA LYS A 181 -1.59 -36.04 -6.95
C LYS A 181 -0.42 -35.37 -7.67
N ALA A 182 -0.11 -34.12 -7.34
CA ALA A 182 1.02 -33.41 -7.93
C ALA A 182 2.37 -34.02 -7.53
N LEU A 183 2.54 -34.45 -6.28
CA LEU A 183 3.77 -35.13 -5.81
C LEU A 183 3.97 -36.50 -6.48
N ALA A 184 2.89 -37.22 -6.78
CA ALA A 184 2.96 -38.51 -7.48
C ALA A 184 3.33 -38.36 -8.98
N GLU A 185 3.10 -37.19 -9.56
CA GLU A 185 3.37 -36.92 -10.97
C GLU A 185 4.81 -36.40 -11.17
N LYS A 186 5.68 -37.29 -11.65
CA LYS A 186 7.11 -37.01 -11.85
C LYS A 186 7.37 -35.85 -12.80
N ALA A 187 6.46 -35.56 -13.74
CA ALA A 187 6.61 -34.45 -14.68
C ALA A 187 6.76 -33.08 -13.99
N PHE A 188 6.18 -32.91 -12.79
CA PHE A 188 6.34 -31.66 -12.03
C PHE A 188 7.73 -31.52 -11.40
N GLY A 189 8.39 -32.63 -11.03
CA GLY A 189 9.71 -32.64 -10.39
C GLY A 189 9.72 -31.92 -9.03
N LEU A 190 8.70 -32.16 -8.22
CA LEU A 190 8.51 -31.56 -6.90
C LEU A 190 9.27 -32.34 -5.81
N VAL A 191 9.82 -31.63 -4.82
CA VAL A 191 10.49 -32.21 -3.65
C VAL A 191 9.98 -31.56 -2.37
N THR A 192 9.92 -32.32 -1.28
CA THR A 192 9.32 -31.88 0.00
C THR A 192 10.31 -31.82 1.15
N GLU A 193 11.57 -32.14 0.90
CA GLU A 193 12.64 -32.03 1.90
C GLU A 193 13.66 -30.99 1.46
N ASP A 194 14.23 -30.27 2.43
CA ASP A 194 15.22 -29.25 2.16
C ASP A 194 16.52 -29.90 1.68
N GLY A 195 17.11 -29.37 0.60
CA GLY A 195 18.37 -29.87 0.03
C GLY A 195 18.22 -30.97 -1.01
N GLU A 196 17.01 -31.49 -1.24
CA GLU A 196 16.75 -32.40 -2.36
C GLU A 196 16.82 -31.68 -3.71
N ILE A 197 17.34 -32.37 -4.73
CA ILE A 197 17.40 -31.85 -6.09
C ILE A 197 15.99 -31.88 -6.70
N GLY A 198 15.36 -30.72 -6.80
CA GLY A 198 14.06 -30.56 -7.42
C GLY A 198 13.42 -29.21 -7.11
N LYS A 199 12.13 -29.08 -7.42
CA LYS A 199 11.35 -27.88 -7.10
C LYS A 199 10.75 -28.03 -5.71
N ALA A 200 11.32 -27.33 -4.74
CA ALA A 200 10.85 -27.39 -3.36
C ALA A 200 9.39 -26.90 -3.24
N VAL A 201 8.56 -27.71 -2.59
CA VAL A 201 7.13 -27.42 -2.34
C VAL A 201 6.79 -27.75 -0.88
N HIS A 202 5.77 -27.11 -0.35
CA HIS A 202 5.21 -27.44 0.95
C HIS A 202 4.87 -28.93 1.04
N ARG A 203 5.23 -29.60 2.13
CA ARG A 203 5.00 -31.05 2.31
C ARG A 203 3.53 -31.42 2.42
N ASP A 204 2.75 -30.52 3.01
CA ASP A 204 1.33 -30.73 3.30
C ASP A 204 0.52 -29.48 2.97
N ALA A 205 -0.66 -29.68 2.38
CA ALA A 205 -1.74 -28.71 2.35
C ALA A 205 -2.84 -29.18 3.30
N LEU A 206 -2.88 -28.59 4.50
CA LEU A 206 -3.82 -28.92 5.56
C LEU A 206 -5.13 -28.15 5.40
N LYS A 207 -6.25 -28.80 5.69
CA LYS A 207 -7.56 -28.16 5.63
C LYS A 207 -7.75 -27.25 6.86
N PHE A 208 -7.96 -25.97 6.62
CA PHE A 208 -8.31 -24.98 7.65
C PHE A 208 -9.64 -24.31 7.26
N PRO A 209 -10.78 -24.71 7.87
CA PRO A 209 -12.09 -24.22 7.46
C PRO A 209 -12.26 -22.70 7.56
N VAL A 210 -11.66 -22.06 8.56
CA VAL A 210 -11.85 -20.64 8.85
C VAL A 210 -11.35 -19.75 7.70
N ILE A 211 -10.32 -20.16 6.95
CA ILE A 211 -9.79 -19.40 5.80
C ILE A 211 -10.84 -19.13 4.71
N SER A 212 -11.89 -19.94 4.67
CA SER A 212 -13.02 -19.81 3.73
C SER A 212 -14.19 -18.99 4.27
N THR A 213 -14.03 -18.35 5.43
CA THR A 213 -15.07 -17.55 6.09
C THR A 213 -14.55 -16.14 6.41
N SER A 214 -15.45 -15.17 6.57
CA SER A 214 -15.08 -13.79 6.94
C SER A 214 -14.29 -13.68 8.25
N ALA A 215 -14.35 -14.69 9.13
CA ALA A 215 -13.58 -14.70 10.37
C ALA A 215 -12.06 -14.69 10.13
N ALA A 216 -11.58 -15.21 9.00
CA ALA A 216 -10.16 -15.12 8.62
C ALA A 216 -9.68 -13.68 8.41
N CYS A 217 -10.58 -12.76 8.04
CA CYS A 217 -10.29 -11.34 7.84
C CYS A 217 -10.41 -10.54 9.16
N ALA A 218 -11.18 -11.06 10.13
CA ALA A 218 -11.54 -10.36 11.36
C ALA A 218 -10.34 -10.02 12.26
N ALA A 219 -9.27 -10.80 12.17
CA ALA A 219 -8.06 -10.52 12.92
C ALA A 219 -7.50 -9.14 12.56
N CYS A 220 -7.44 -8.78 11.27
CA CYS A 220 -6.85 -7.51 10.83
C CYS A 220 -7.88 -6.41 10.54
N HIS A 221 -9.09 -6.75 10.11
CA HIS A 221 -10.13 -5.79 9.68
C HIS A 221 -11.16 -5.44 10.77
N ASP A 222 -10.72 -5.51 12.02
CA ASP A 222 -11.47 -5.06 13.19
C ASP A 222 -10.49 -4.60 14.28
N VAL A 223 -10.23 -3.30 14.35
CA VAL A 223 -9.04 -2.77 15.03
C VAL A 223 -9.41 -1.87 16.20
N ASN A 224 -9.02 -2.31 17.39
CA ASN A 224 -9.08 -1.53 18.62
C ASN A 224 -7.67 -1.13 19.07
N VAL A 225 -7.48 0.14 19.41
CA VAL A 225 -6.25 0.63 20.06
C VAL A 225 -6.15 0.14 21.50
N PRO A 226 -4.96 0.16 22.14
CA PRO A 226 -4.76 -0.39 23.48
C PRO A 226 -5.71 0.15 24.57
N HIS A 227 -6.23 1.37 24.40
CA HIS A 227 -7.20 1.97 25.33
C HIS A 227 -8.67 1.67 25.00
N GLY A 228 -8.94 0.73 24.08
CA GLY A 228 -10.28 0.24 23.74
C GLY A 228 -11.06 1.11 22.74
N PHE A 229 -10.46 2.18 22.21
CA PHE A 229 -11.07 2.95 21.14
C PHE A 229 -11.01 2.18 19.83
N ARG A 230 -12.07 2.31 19.04
CA ARG A 230 -12.22 1.56 17.81
C ARG A 230 -11.84 2.42 16.61
N ILE A 231 -10.72 2.09 16.00
CA ILE A 231 -10.26 2.78 14.78
C ILE A 231 -11.02 2.21 13.58
N GLU A 232 -11.10 0.89 13.49
CA GLU A 232 -11.76 0.18 12.38
C GLU A 232 -12.84 -0.77 12.88
N SER A 233 -13.97 -0.79 12.19
CA SER A 233 -15.14 -1.61 12.54
C SER A 233 -15.67 -2.48 11.41
N THR A 234 -14.95 -2.58 10.28
CA THR A 234 -15.41 -3.23 9.05
C THR A 234 -15.99 -4.63 9.27
N PHE A 235 -15.30 -5.52 10.00
CA PHE A 235 -15.84 -6.86 10.25
C PHE A 235 -17.13 -6.86 11.07
N THR A 236 -17.25 -5.99 12.07
CA THR A 236 -18.49 -5.88 12.85
C THR A 236 -19.60 -5.20 12.07
N GLU A 237 -19.30 -4.23 11.23
CA GLU A 237 -20.27 -3.67 10.27
C GLU A 237 -20.80 -4.78 9.37
N TRP A 238 -19.91 -5.61 8.82
CA TRP A 238 -20.28 -6.81 8.06
C TRP A 238 -21.13 -7.78 8.85
N LYS A 239 -20.73 -8.13 10.07
CA LYS A 239 -21.49 -9.07 10.89
C LYS A 239 -22.93 -8.62 11.15
N ASN A 240 -23.20 -7.31 11.10
CA ASN A 240 -24.53 -6.73 11.30
C ASN A 240 -25.23 -6.33 9.98
N SER A 241 -24.66 -6.66 8.82
CA SER A 241 -25.17 -6.24 7.52
C SER A 241 -26.07 -7.29 6.86
N PRO A 242 -26.87 -6.90 5.84
CA PRO A 242 -27.64 -7.86 5.05
C PRO A 242 -26.78 -8.95 4.40
N ALA A 243 -25.55 -8.65 3.99
CA ALA A 243 -24.65 -9.64 3.40
C ALA A 243 -24.35 -10.80 4.36
N SER A 244 -24.05 -10.50 5.63
CA SER A 244 -23.79 -11.53 6.63
C SER A 244 -25.03 -12.38 6.91
N GLN A 245 -26.21 -11.77 6.96
CA GLN A 245 -27.49 -12.49 7.12
C GLN A 245 -27.76 -13.46 5.96
N GLN A 246 -27.31 -13.11 4.75
CA GLN A 246 -27.42 -13.93 3.54
C GLN A 246 -26.26 -14.95 3.39
N GLY A 247 -25.32 -15.00 4.33
CA GLY A 247 -24.15 -15.88 4.25
C GLY A 247 -23.10 -15.46 3.22
N ILE A 248 -23.17 -14.23 2.68
CA ILE A 248 -22.17 -13.69 1.76
C ILE A 248 -20.93 -13.30 2.57
N SER A 249 -19.81 -13.96 2.27
CA SER A 249 -18.54 -13.77 2.97
C SER A 249 -17.72 -12.60 2.42
N CYS A 250 -16.73 -12.13 3.19
CA CYS A 250 -15.74 -11.16 2.70
C CYS A 250 -15.06 -11.65 1.41
N GLN A 251 -14.74 -12.94 1.34
CA GLN A 251 -14.12 -13.58 0.18
C GLN A 251 -15.03 -13.58 -1.04
N ASP A 252 -16.35 -13.70 -0.87
CA ASP A 252 -17.30 -13.65 -1.98
C ASP A 252 -17.25 -12.29 -2.69
N CYS A 253 -17.15 -11.19 -1.94
CA CYS A 253 -17.05 -9.85 -2.51
C CYS A 253 -15.62 -9.48 -2.94
N HIS A 254 -14.60 -9.74 -2.12
CA HIS A 254 -13.24 -9.22 -2.34
C HIS A 254 -12.29 -10.18 -3.05
N MET A 255 -12.63 -11.47 -3.13
CA MET A 255 -11.80 -12.51 -3.75
C MET A 255 -12.55 -13.28 -4.85
N GLY A 256 -13.75 -12.81 -5.24
CA GLY A 256 -14.48 -13.33 -6.39
C GLY A 256 -13.82 -12.97 -7.71
N ARG A 257 -14.30 -13.58 -8.80
CA ARG A 257 -13.90 -13.25 -10.18
C ARG A 257 -14.07 -11.76 -10.48
N THR A 258 -15.14 -11.15 -9.97
CA THR A 258 -15.47 -9.74 -10.19
C THR A 258 -15.66 -9.06 -8.85
N PRO A 259 -14.65 -8.33 -8.33
CA PRO A 259 -14.72 -7.73 -7.00
C PRO A 259 -15.95 -6.83 -6.80
N GLY A 260 -16.63 -7.01 -5.67
CA GLY A 260 -17.85 -6.27 -5.30
C GLY A 260 -19.12 -6.70 -6.05
N SER A 261 -19.09 -7.82 -6.79
CA SER A 261 -20.26 -8.33 -7.52
C SER A 261 -20.46 -9.81 -7.24
N VAL A 262 -21.46 -10.14 -6.41
CA VAL A 262 -21.82 -11.52 -6.08
C VAL A 262 -23.11 -11.89 -6.82
N PRO A 263 -23.14 -12.99 -7.60
CA PRO A 263 -24.37 -13.48 -8.23
C PRO A 263 -25.47 -13.74 -7.20
N ALA A 264 -26.73 -13.54 -7.60
CA ALA A 264 -27.88 -13.87 -6.77
C ALA A 264 -27.84 -15.36 -6.35
N PRO A 265 -28.31 -15.72 -5.14
CA PRO A 265 -28.22 -17.09 -4.63
C PRO A 265 -28.74 -18.16 -5.59
N GLU A 266 -29.81 -17.86 -6.32
CA GLU A 266 -30.47 -18.77 -7.29
C GLU A 266 -29.64 -18.98 -8.56
N GLN A 267 -28.71 -18.06 -8.84
CA GLN A 267 -27.84 -18.05 -10.01
C GLN A 267 -26.37 -18.33 -9.65
N ARG A 268 -26.07 -18.50 -8.36
CA ARG A 268 -24.69 -18.63 -7.87
C ARG A 268 -24.10 -20.00 -8.15
N LEU A 269 -24.88 -21.06 -8.03
CA LEU A 269 -24.41 -22.43 -8.18
C LEU A 269 -24.89 -23.04 -9.49
N THR A 270 -24.01 -23.77 -10.17
CA THR A 270 -24.40 -24.64 -11.27
C THR A 270 -25.07 -25.92 -10.77
N ALA A 271 -25.66 -26.71 -11.68
CA ALA A 271 -26.31 -27.98 -11.34
C ALA A 271 -25.37 -29.00 -10.67
N ASP A 272 -24.07 -28.94 -10.98
CA ASP A 272 -23.01 -29.75 -10.35
C ASP A 272 -22.43 -29.13 -9.06
N GLY A 273 -23.00 -28.02 -8.57
CA GLY A 273 -22.63 -27.38 -7.30
C GLY A 273 -21.40 -26.46 -7.38
N ARG A 274 -20.93 -26.10 -8.58
CA ARG A 274 -19.81 -25.16 -8.76
C ARG A 274 -20.28 -23.72 -8.58
N ASP A 275 -19.50 -22.96 -7.83
CA ASP A 275 -19.73 -21.56 -7.52
C ASP A 275 -19.31 -20.66 -8.68
N LEU A 276 -20.28 -20.04 -9.36
CA LEU A 276 -20.10 -19.15 -10.51
C LEU A 276 -19.51 -17.79 -10.13
N ASN A 277 -19.44 -17.46 -8.84
CA ASN A 277 -18.77 -16.26 -8.35
C ASN A 277 -17.23 -16.31 -8.50
N PHE A 278 -16.69 -17.49 -8.83
CA PHE A 278 -15.24 -17.74 -8.90
C PHE A 278 -14.88 -18.47 -10.18
N ASP A 279 -13.67 -18.25 -10.67
CA ASP A 279 -13.15 -18.99 -11.82
C ASP A 279 -12.74 -20.42 -11.43
N LEU A 280 -12.84 -21.33 -12.39
CA LEU A 280 -12.35 -22.71 -12.25
C LEU A 280 -11.02 -22.84 -12.99
N GLN A 281 -9.92 -22.90 -12.25
CA GLN A 281 -8.56 -22.90 -12.82
C GLN A 281 -7.62 -23.84 -12.05
N PRO A 282 -6.49 -24.27 -12.66
CA PRO A 282 -5.46 -25.04 -11.96
C PRO A 282 -5.02 -24.36 -10.66
N ALA A 283 -4.94 -25.13 -9.57
CA ALA A 283 -4.49 -24.61 -8.26
C ALA A 283 -3.06 -24.02 -8.32
N ALA A 284 -2.24 -24.64 -9.15
CA ALA A 284 -0.86 -24.32 -9.44
C ALA A 284 -0.60 -24.56 -10.92
N ARG A 285 0.30 -23.75 -11.48
CA ARG A 285 0.94 -23.94 -12.78
C ARG A 285 2.44 -24.00 -12.53
N VAL A 286 2.96 -25.22 -12.45
CA VAL A 286 4.34 -25.48 -12.03
C VAL A 286 5.29 -25.13 -13.16
N ARG A 287 6.09 -24.09 -12.95
CA ARG A 287 7.11 -23.61 -13.88
C ARG A 287 8.48 -24.19 -13.57
N ASN A 288 9.40 -24.16 -14.53
CA ASN A 288 10.77 -24.63 -14.28
C ASN A 288 11.54 -23.72 -13.33
N SER A 289 11.24 -22.42 -13.35
CA SER A 289 11.85 -21.38 -12.52
C SER A 289 10.85 -20.22 -12.40
N PRO A 290 10.93 -19.37 -11.36
CA PRO A 290 10.25 -18.07 -11.34
C PRO A 290 10.49 -17.21 -12.60
N ARG A 291 11.61 -17.41 -13.30
CA ARG A 291 11.95 -16.71 -14.56
C ARG A 291 11.31 -17.31 -15.80
N ASP A 292 10.77 -18.52 -15.69
CA ASP A 292 10.14 -19.18 -16.82
C ASP A 292 8.82 -18.47 -17.14
N ARG A 293 8.74 -17.90 -18.34
CA ARG A 293 7.59 -17.14 -18.81
C ARG A 293 6.54 -18.00 -19.49
N ARG A 294 6.79 -19.30 -19.66
CA ARG A 294 5.80 -20.25 -20.20
C ARG A 294 4.69 -20.47 -19.18
N GLU A 295 3.56 -20.98 -19.67
CA GLU A 295 2.36 -21.19 -18.84
C GLU A 295 2.62 -22.08 -17.62
N GLY A 296 3.54 -23.05 -17.74
CA GLY A 296 3.83 -24.05 -16.71
C GLY A 296 2.89 -25.26 -16.81
N LEU A 297 3.24 -26.35 -16.14
CA LEU A 297 2.41 -27.56 -16.11
C LEU A 297 1.21 -27.35 -15.15
N PRO A 298 -0.04 -27.50 -15.61
CA PRO A 298 -1.21 -27.28 -14.77
C PRO A 298 -1.49 -28.45 -13.84
N THR A 299 -1.89 -28.14 -12.61
CA THR A 299 -2.48 -29.11 -11.66
C THR A 299 -3.99 -29.24 -11.88
N THR A 300 -4.65 -30.15 -11.12
CA THR A 300 -6.11 -30.31 -11.19
C THR A 300 -6.84 -28.98 -10.93
N PRO A 301 -7.80 -28.57 -11.79
CA PRO A 301 -8.57 -27.35 -11.58
C PRO A 301 -9.42 -27.38 -10.31
N ARG A 302 -9.59 -26.20 -9.71
CA ARG A 302 -10.44 -25.93 -8.55
C ARG A 302 -10.90 -24.47 -8.52
N LYS A 303 -11.73 -24.13 -7.55
CA LYS A 303 -12.11 -22.74 -7.24
C LYS A 303 -10.85 -21.88 -7.09
N HIS A 304 -10.70 -20.89 -7.97
CA HIS A 304 -9.71 -19.83 -7.94
C HIS A 304 -10.27 -18.63 -7.19
N THR A 305 -9.54 -18.14 -6.20
CA THR A 305 -9.88 -16.91 -5.49
C THR A 305 -8.92 -15.82 -5.95
N ASN A 306 -9.45 -14.67 -6.36
CA ASN A 306 -8.64 -13.54 -6.78
C ASN A 306 -7.89 -12.95 -5.57
N HIS A 307 -6.55 -12.84 -5.66
CA HIS A 307 -5.69 -12.31 -4.59
C HIS A 307 -5.31 -10.83 -4.74
N MET A 308 -5.99 -10.07 -5.60
CA MET A 308 -5.80 -8.61 -5.67
C MET A 308 -6.38 -7.89 -4.46
N MET A 309 -7.41 -8.47 -3.81
CA MET A 309 -8.14 -7.95 -2.63
C MET A 309 -8.23 -6.42 -2.62
N LEU A 310 -8.80 -5.86 -3.69
CA LEU A 310 -8.69 -4.43 -3.96
C LEU A 310 -9.40 -3.60 -2.90
N GLY A 311 -8.76 -2.50 -2.54
CA GLY A 311 -9.27 -1.43 -1.69
C GLY A 311 -9.17 -0.07 -2.40
N PRO A 312 -9.62 1.01 -1.74
CA PRO A 312 -9.65 2.35 -2.33
C PRO A 312 -8.25 2.95 -2.55
N ASP A 313 -7.23 2.40 -1.90
CA ASP A 313 -5.87 2.95 -1.90
C ASP A 313 -5.08 2.52 -3.13
N TYR A 314 -4.21 3.41 -3.58
CA TYR A 314 -3.28 3.22 -4.69
C TYR A 314 -1.86 3.57 -4.26
N SER A 315 -0.88 3.01 -4.96
CA SER A 315 0.53 3.22 -4.62
C SER A 315 0.97 4.67 -4.89
N LEU A 316 1.86 5.18 -4.05
CA LEU A 316 2.63 6.42 -4.28
C LEU A 316 4.09 6.13 -4.64
N VAL A 317 4.48 4.86 -4.66
CA VAL A 317 5.86 4.39 -4.84
C VAL A 317 6.17 4.19 -6.33
N HIS A 318 7.44 4.36 -6.68
CA HIS A 318 7.96 4.17 -8.03
C HIS A 318 7.58 2.79 -8.61
N PRO A 319 7.11 2.70 -9.88
CA PRO A 319 6.66 1.43 -10.49
C PRO A 319 7.71 0.31 -10.59
N GLY A 320 9.00 0.66 -10.52
CA GLY A 320 10.12 -0.29 -10.42
C GLY A 320 10.28 -0.93 -9.04
N LEU A 321 9.60 -0.41 -8.02
CA LEU A 321 9.60 -0.93 -6.66
C LEU A 321 8.26 -1.60 -6.30
N TYR A 322 7.14 -1.09 -6.84
CA TYR A 322 5.81 -1.66 -6.65
C TYR A 322 5.02 -1.59 -7.97
N PRO A 323 4.35 -2.67 -8.44
CA PRO A 323 4.08 -3.96 -7.79
C PRO A 323 5.34 -4.76 -7.46
N HIS A 324 5.23 -5.75 -6.56
CA HIS A 324 6.38 -6.60 -6.24
C HIS A 324 6.82 -7.43 -7.47
N SER A 325 8.01 -7.15 -7.97
CA SER A 325 8.57 -7.83 -9.14
C SER A 325 9.94 -8.42 -8.85
N LEU A 326 10.07 -9.73 -9.04
CA LEU A 326 11.35 -10.41 -8.98
C LEU A 326 12.31 -9.86 -10.03
N GLU A 327 11.83 -9.67 -11.24
CA GLU A 327 12.62 -9.17 -12.36
C GLU A 327 13.18 -7.77 -12.08
N ALA A 328 12.35 -6.86 -11.56
CA ALA A 328 12.81 -5.51 -11.23
C ALA A 328 13.92 -5.53 -10.16
N ARG A 329 13.75 -6.34 -9.11
CA ARG A 329 14.73 -6.46 -8.01
C ARG A 329 16.04 -7.09 -8.47
N GLU A 330 15.95 -8.18 -9.24
CA GLU A 330 17.12 -8.91 -9.74
C GLU A 330 17.93 -8.10 -10.75
N PHE A 331 17.24 -7.27 -11.54
CA PHE A 331 17.87 -6.49 -12.61
C PHE A 331 18.89 -5.49 -12.06
N THR A 332 18.50 -4.62 -11.12
CA THR A 332 19.42 -3.63 -10.52
C THR A 332 20.45 -4.30 -9.63
N TYR A 333 20.05 -5.34 -8.87
CA TYR A 333 20.96 -6.13 -8.06
C TYR A 333 22.09 -6.75 -8.90
N GLY A 334 21.74 -7.46 -9.97
CA GLY A 334 22.74 -8.12 -10.81
C GLY A 334 23.68 -7.11 -11.47
N ASN A 335 23.16 -5.98 -11.95
CA ASN A 335 23.99 -4.90 -12.52
C ASN A 335 25.02 -4.38 -11.51
N ARG A 336 24.58 -4.05 -10.29
CA ARG A 336 25.47 -3.62 -9.22
C ARG A 336 26.48 -4.69 -8.83
N PHE A 337 26.04 -5.95 -8.74
CA PHE A 337 26.90 -7.06 -8.37
C PHE A 337 28.05 -7.23 -9.37
N ARG A 338 27.74 -7.29 -10.67
CA ARG A 338 28.78 -7.44 -11.71
C ARG A 338 29.72 -6.24 -11.77
N HIS A 339 29.17 -5.02 -11.67
CA HIS A 339 29.98 -3.81 -11.62
C HIS A 339 30.95 -3.83 -10.42
N ALA A 340 30.46 -4.16 -9.22
CA ALA A 340 31.30 -4.28 -8.03
C ALA A 340 32.30 -5.45 -8.11
N MET A 341 31.92 -6.58 -8.72
CA MET A 341 32.83 -7.71 -8.97
C MET A 341 34.00 -7.32 -9.87
N ALA A 342 33.75 -6.55 -10.92
CA ALA A 342 34.80 -6.06 -11.81
C ALA A 342 35.81 -5.16 -11.07
N GLN A 343 35.36 -4.41 -10.06
CA GLN A 343 36.21 -3.56 -9.23
C GLN A 343 37.01 -4.35 -8.18
N PHE A 344 36.36 -5.28 -7.46
CA PHE A 344 36.99 -6.00 -6.36
C PHE A 344 37.85 -7.20 -6.78
N SER A 345 37.58 -7.79 -7.95
CA SER A 345 38.38 -8.90 -8.50
C SER A 345 39.83 -8.50 -8.81
N GLN A 346 40.11 -7.20 -8.92
CA GLN A 346 41.45 -6.66 -9.15
C GLN A 346 42.30 -6.57 -7.86
N GLN A 347 41.73 -6.82 -6.67
CA GLN A 347 42.38 -6.49 -5.39
C GLN A 347 42.38 -7.60 -4.32
N ASN A 348 41.53 -8.65 -4.39
CA ASN A 348 41.36 -9.63 -3.29
C ASN A 348 41.10 -11.08 -3.76
N ASP A 349 41.10 -12.01 -2.79
CA ASP A 349 40.49 -13.34 -2.90
C ASP A 349 39.08 -13.27 -3.51
N ARG A 350 38.78 -14.19 -4.43
CA ARG A 350 37.54 -14.22 -5.21
C ARG A 350 36.30 -14.32 -4.32
N ASP A 351 36.38 -15.04 -3.21
CA ASP A 351 35.28 -15.21 -2.27
C ASP A 351 35.03 -13.96 -1.43
N GLU A 352 36.08 -13.22 -1.08
CA GLU A 352 35.95 -11.92 -0.44
C GLU A 352 35.40 -10.86 -1.40
N ALA A 353 35.87 -10.85 -2.65
CA ALA A 353 35.35 -9.97 -3.70
C ALA A 353 33.85 -10.21 -3.93
N ALA A 354 33.41 -11.47 -3.98
CA ALA A 354 32.00 -11.83 -4.11
C ALA A 354 31.15 -11.33 -2.93
N ARG A 355 31.63 -11.48 -1.69
CA ARG A 355 30.94 -10.98 -0.48
C ARG A 355 30.81 -9.45 -0.50
N ARG A 356 31.88 -8.73 -0.88
CA ARG A 356 31.86 -7.27 -0.99
C ARG A 356 30.93 -6.79 -2.10
N ALA A 357 30.97 -7.43 -3.26
CA ALA A 357 30.07 -7.13 -4.38
C ALA A 357 28.60 -7.38 -4.04
N ALA A 358 28.29 -8.48 -3.35
CA ALA A 358 26.94 -8.76 -2.86
C ALA A 358 26.47 -7.68 -1.88
N SER A 359 27.33 -7.25 -0.95
CA SER A 359 26.98 -6.17 -0.01
C SER A 359 26.70 -4.85 -0.72
N GLU A 360 27.49 -4.50 -1.73
CA GLU A 360 27.30 -3.28 -2.52
C GLU A 360 26.01 -3.34 -3.32
N ALA A 361 25.75 -4.47 -4.00
CA ALA A 361 24.52 -4.69 -4.73
C ALA A 361 23.28 -4.57 -3.85
N LYS A 362 23.29 -5.17 -2.65
CA LYS A 362 22.17 -5.07 -1.71
C LYS A 362 21.89 -3.64 -1.27
N ARG A 363 22.95 -2.83 -1.10
CA ARG A 363 22.80 -1.43 -0.66
C ARG A 363 22.08 -0.58 -1.71
N HIS A 364 22.33 -0.83 -2.99
CA HIS A 364 21.90 0.07 -4.07
C HIS A 364 20.74 -0.45 -4.93
N ALA A 365 20.49 -1.77 -4.97
CA ALA A 365 19.54 -2.37 -5.90
C ALA A 365 18.13 -1.74 -5.86
N LEU A 366 17.58 -1.47 -4.67
CA LEU A 366 16.27 -0.83 -4.55
C LEU A 366 16.34 0.67 -4.86
N SER A 367 17.39 1.38 -4.40
CA SER A 367 17.51 2.82 -4.62
C SER A 367 17.71 3.21 -6.08
N ASP A 368 18.31 2.32 -6.88
CA ASP A 368 18.51 2.56 -8.30
C ASP A 368 17.17 2.80 -9.02
N TRP A 369 16.09 2.12 -8.64
CA TRP A 369 14.79 2.36 -9.25
C TRP A 369 14.21 3.74 -8.99
N ILE A 370 14.56 4.37 -7.86
CA ILE A 370 14.05 5.71 -7.49
C ILE A 370 14.62 6.77 -8.43
N THR A 371 15.82 6.54 -8.98
CA THR A 371 16.50 7.48 -9.86
C THR A 371 16.17 7.26 -11.34
N PHE A 372 15.43 6.21 -11.70
CA PHE A 372 15.02 5.95 -13.07
C PHE A 372 13.82 6.83 -13.48
N ARG A 373 14.06 7.85 -14.30
CA ARG A 373 13.04 8.85 -14.66
C ARG A 373 12.20 8.44 -15.87
N TRP A 374 11.33 7.43 -15.69
CA TRP A 374 10.46 6.95 -16.77
C TRP A 374 9.51 8.02 -17.33
N TRP A 375 9.18 9.05 -16.53
CA TRP A 375 8.32 10.17 -16.92
C TRP A 375 9.02 11.16 -17.87
N GLU A 376 10.34 11.10 -17.99
CA GLU A 376 11.14 11.83 -19.00
C GLU A 376 11.33 11.03 -20.28
N GLY A 377 10.69 9.85 -20.40
CA GLY A 377 10.80 8.99 -21.58
C GLY A 377 12.00 8.04 -21.56
N TRP A 378 12.72 7.90 -20.45
CA TRP A 378 13.91 7.04 -20.39
C TRP A 378 13.62 5.60 -20.86
N GLY A 379 14.49 5.10 -21.74
CA GLY A 379 14.36 3.78 -22.36
C GLY A 379 13.30 3.67 -23.46
N THR A 380 12.72 4.78 -23.94
CA THR A 380 11.89 4.81 -25.16
C THR A 380 12.70 5.27 -26.37
N PRO A 381 12.30 4.89 -27.61
CA PRO A 381 12.97 5.37 -28.82
C PRO A 381 13.05 6.90 -28.92
N GLU A 382 12.02 7.62 -28.46
CA GLU A 382 11.99 9.09 -28.47
C GLU A 382 13.10 9.69 -27.60
N PHE A 383 13.45 9.06 -26.48
CA PHE A 383 14.53 9.51 -25.62
C PHE A 383 15.90 9.01 -26.11
N GLU A 384 15.98 7.73 -26.48
CA GLU A 384 17.25 7.08 -26.80
C GLU A 384 17.78 7.48 -28.19
N ASP A 385 16.90 7.73 -29.17
CA ASP A 385 17.30 7.98 -30.56
C ASP A 385 17.00 9.41 -31.04
N ALA A 386 15.91 10.03 -30.59
CA ALA A 386 15.47 11.33 -31.13
C ALA A 386 16.10 12.57 -30.45
N LEU A 387 16.71 12.41 -29.28
CA LEU A 387 17.44 13.51 -28.60
C LEU A 387 18.86 13.63 -29.15
N SER A 388 19.36 14.87 -29.26
CA SER A 388 20.79 15.10 -29.52
C SER A 388 21.65 14.60 -28.35
N ALA A 389 22.93 14.31 -28.61
CA ALA A 389 23.85 13.88 -27.56
C ALA A 389 23.93 14.88 -26.40
N GLN A 390 23.97 16.18 -26.69
CA GLN A 390 24.02 17.23 -25.68
C GLN A 390 22.75 17.30 -24.82
N GLU A 391 21.57 17.16 -25.44
CA GLU A 391 20.30 17.14 -24.72
C GLU A 391 20.19 15.93 -23.80
N ARG A 392 20.64 14.77 -24.29
CA ARG A 392 20.65 13.53 -23.51
C ARG A 392 21.67 13.58 -22.36
N ASP A 393 22.88 14.10 -22.59
CA ASP A 393 23.89 14.28 -21.54
C ASP A 393 23.40 15.24 -20.44
N ARG A 394 22.72 16.33 -20.84
CA ARG A 394 22.07 17.23 -19.89
C ARG A 394 20.96 16.52 -19.11
N ALA A 395 20.13 15.74 -19.78
CA ALA A 395 19.05 14.98 -19.17
C ALA A 395 19.54 13.85 -18.25
N LEU A 396 20.79 13.40 -18.37
CA LEU A 396 21.40 12.36 -17.54
C LEU A 396 22.44 12.90 -16.54
N SER A 397 22.66 14.21 -16.49
CA SER A 397 23.80 14.81 -15.78
C SER A 397 23.83 14.61 -14.26
N ASP A 398 22.69 14.35 -13.63
CA ASP A 398 22.51 14.15 -12.19
C ASP A 398 22.29 12.68 -11.80
N VAL A 399 22.40 11.75 -12.75
CA VAL A 399 22.24 10.30 -12.52
C VAL A 399 23.55 9.56 -12.81
N GLY A 400 23.80 8.48 -12.06
CA GLY A 400 24.96 7.62 -12.26
C GLY A 400 24.57 6.19 -12.68
N PHE A 401 25.52 5.27 -12.52
CA PHE A 401 25.28 3.84 -12.71
C PHE A 401 24.06 3.41 -11.86
N PRO A 402 23.16 2.53 -12.35
CA PRO A 402 23.23 1.80 -13.62
C PRO A 402 22.70 2.57 -14.84
N TRP A 403 22.09 3.74 -14.67
CA TRP A 403 21.36 4.42 -15.74
C TRP A 403 22.26 5.27 -16.64
N ALA A 404 23.36 5.78 -16.11
CA ALA A 404 24.38 6.50 -16.86
C ALA A 404 25.78 6.11 -16.37
N ASP A 405 26.57 5.54 -17.27
CA ASP A 405 27.96 5.19 -17.07
C ASP A 405 28.78 5.71 -18.25
N PRO A 406 29.60 6.77 -18.06
CA PRO A 406 30.45 7.30 -19.11
C PRO A 406 31.46 6.28 -19.67
N ALA A 407 31.83 5.26 -18.88
CA ALA A 407 32.72 4.19 -19.32
C ALA A 407 31.98 3.12 -20.17
N ASP A 408 30.65 3.07 -20.09
CA ASP A 408 29.80 2.14 -20.84
C ASP A 408 28.50 2.82 -21.34
N PRO A 409 28.59 3.72 -22.35
CA PRO A 409 27.41 4.42 -22.88
C PRO A 409 26.39 3.48 -23.53
N THR A 410 26.87 2.46 -24.26
CA THR A 410 26.02 1.46 -24.94
C THR A 410 25.27 0.61 -23.92
N GLY A 411 25.94 0.07 -22.91
CA GLY A 411 25.27 -0.69 -21.86
C GLY A 411 24.34 0.19 -21.01
N SER A 412 24.64 1.49 -20.84
CA SER A 412 23.74 2.42 -20.17
C SER A 412 22.41 2.56 -20.91
N ARG A 413 22.45 2.74 -22.25
CA ARG A 413 21.25 2.73 -23.09
C ARG A 413 20.48 1.41 -22.96
N LEU A 414 21.14 0.28 -23.14
CA LEU A 414 20.50 -1.04 -23.06
C LEU A 414 19.88 -1.29 -21.68
N ARG A 415 20.51 -0.82 -20.60
CA ARG A 415 19.95 -0.89 -19.24
C ARG A 415 18.68 -0.07 -19.10
N ARG A 416 18.60 1.12 -19.71
CA ARG A 416 17.38 1.95 -19.70
C ARG A 416 16.26 1.34 -20.54
N GLU A 417 16.54 0.81 -21.73
CA GLU A 417 15.58 0.10 -22.57
C GLU A 417 15.03 -1.16 -21.86
N ALA A 418 15.91 -1.94 -21.23
CA ALA A 418 15.53 -3.11 -20.44
C ALA A 418 14.67 -2.73 -19.22
N ALA A 419 15.07 -1.70 -18.48
CA ALA A 419 14.27 -1.16 -17.38
C ALA A 419 12.89 -0.71 -17.86
N ARG A 420 12.81 -0.07 -19.04
CA ARG A 420 11.54 0.35 -19.63
C ARG A 420 10.64 -0.84 -19.96
N LEU A 421 11.17 -1.95 -20.48
CA LEU A 421 10.37 -3.16 -20.71
C LEU A 421 9.79 -3.72 -19.40
N ILE A 422 10.61 -3.80 -18.34
CA ILE A 422 10.15 -4.23 -17.01
C ILE A 422 9.01 -3.32 -16.55
N LEU A 423 9.17 -2.00 -16.69
CA LEU A 423 8.13 -1.05 -16.30
C LEU A 423 6.86 -1.16 -17.15
N CYS A 424 6.93 -1.47 -18.44
CA CYS A 424 5.73 -1.67 -19.26
C CYS A 424 4.82 -2.76 -18.69
N ARG A 425 5.40 -3.87 -18.18
CA ARG A 425 4.62 -4.91 -17.48
C ARG A 425 4.00 -4.41 -16.18
N GLN A 426 4.81 -3.70 -15.38
CA GLN A 426 4.37 -3.14 -14.10
C GLN A 426 3.24 -2.11 -14.30
N PHE A 427 3.34 -1.26 -15.33
CA PHE A 427 2.32 -0.29 -15.71
C PHE A 427 1.02 -0.98 -16.11
N ASN A 428 1.09 -2.04 -16.93
CA ASN A 428 -0.10 -2.80 -17.30
C ASN A 428 -0.79 -3.41 -16.08
N LEU A 429 -0.04 -4.03 -15.16
CA LEU A 429 -0.60 -4.59 -13.93
C LEU A 429 -1.18 -3.52 -12.99
N LEU A 430 -0.53 -2.36 -12.87
CA LEU A 430 -1.06 -1.22 -12.11
C LEU A 430 -2.32 -0.64 -12.74
N ASN A 431 -2.38 -0.56 -14.07
CA ASN A 431 -3.56 -0.08 -14.81
C ASN A 431 -4.73 -1.06 -14.65
N GLU A 432 -4.47 -2.36 -14.68
CA GLU A 432 -5.47 -3.40 -14.39
C GLU A 432 -6.03 -3.26 -12.97
N SER A 433 -5.14 -3.19 -11.96
CA SER A 433 -5.52 -2.96 -10.56
C SER A 433 -6.30 -1.67 -10.37
N PHE A 434 -5.90 -0.58 -11.05
CA PHE A 434 -6.61 0.70 -11.01
C PHE A 434 -8.01 0.60 -11.64
N ALA A 435 -8.14 -0.08 -12.78
CA ALA A 435 -9.43 -0.28 -13.43
C ALA A 435 -10.37 -1.09 -12.54
N GLU A 436 -9.91 -2.20 -11.96
CA GLU A 436 -10.73 -3.01 -11.06
C GLU A 436 -11.05 -2.29 -9.74
N ARG A 437 -10.13 -1.49 -9.19
CA ARG A 437 -10.42 -0.60 -8.04
C ARG A 437 -11.52 0.39 -8.38
N THR A 438 -11.44 1.04 -9.54
CA THR A 438 -12.43 2.01 -9.97
C THR A 438 -13.79 1.35 -10.17
N ARG A 439 -13.82 0.16 -10.79
CA ARG A 439 -15.04 -0.66 -10.93
C ARG A 439 -15.63 -1.03 -9.57
N LEU A 440 -14.81 -1.46 -8.61
CA LEU A 440 -15.23 -1.74 -7.24
C LEU A 440 -15.87 -0.51 -6.58
N LEU A 441 -15.22 0.66 -6.66
CA LEU A 441 -15.74 1.91 -6.10
C LEU A 441 -17.05 2.35 -6.78
N ARG A 442 -17.16 2.20 -8.12
CA ARG A 442 -18.39 2.48 -8.88
C ARG A 442 -19.54 1.53 -8.54
N ARG A 443 -19.24 0.26 -8.24
CA ARG A 443 -20.23 -0.69 -7.72
C ARG A 443 -20.69 -0.29 -6.32
N ALA A 444 -19.77 0.21 -5.49
CA ALA A 444 -20.02 0.50 -4.08
C ALA A 444 -20.74 1.83 -3.81
N LEU A 445 -20.35 2.91 -4.50
CA LEU A 445 -20.85 4.27 -4.24
C LEU A 445 -21.40 4.85 -5.54
N GLN A 446 -22.70 5.14 -5.60
CA GLN A 446 -23.38 5.62 -6.81
C GLN A 446 -24.11 6.94 -6.57
N ILE A 447 -24.20 7.78 -7.59
CA ILE A 447 -25.12 8.91 -7.61
C ILE A 447 -26.34 8.46 -8.40
N LYS A 448 -27.52 8.40 -7.78
CA LYS A 448 -28.75 7.90 -8.41
C LYS A 448 -29.48 8.98 -9.19
N SER A 449 -29.52 10.18 -8.64
CA SER A 449 -30.22 11.29 -9.27
C SER A 449 -29.63 12.64 -8.88
N LEU A 450 -29.97 13.65 -9.66
CA LEU A 450 -29.90 15.04 -9.27
C LEU A 450 -31.28 15.68 -9.38
N HIS A 451 -31.71 16.32 -8.29
CA HIS A 451 -32.97 17.04 -8.22
C HIS A 451 -32.73 18.56 -8.14
N VAL A 452 -33.35 19.34 -9.02
CA VAL A 452 -33.27 20.80 -9.06
C VAL A 452 -34.56 21.41 -8.50
N THR A 453 -34.57 21.69 -7.19
CA THR A 453 -35.73 22.31 -6.51
C THR A 453 -35.98 23.76 -6.94
N ARG A 454 -34.94 24.49 -7.36
CA ARG A 454 -35.06 25.89 -7.77
C ARG A 454 -34.03 26.21 -8.84
N ASP A 455 -34.46 26.88 -9.90
CA ASP A 455 -33.59 27.38 -10.98
C ASP A 455 -34.24 28.63 -11.54
N ASP A 456 -33.79 29.78 -11.05
CA ASP A 456 -34.40 31.10 -11.24
C ASP A 456 -33.34 32.15 -10.88
N ASP A 457 -32.97 33.03 -11.81
CA ASP A 457 -31.90 34.01 -11.57
C ASP A 457 -32.24 35.01 -10.46
N SER A 458 -33.53 35.27 -10.22
CA SER A 458 -33.99 36.20 -9.18
C SER A 458 -34.03 35.57 -7.79
N ARG A 459 -34.23 34.25 -7.69
CA ARG A 459 -34.35 33.52 -6.42
C ARG A 459 -33.15 32.62 -6.12
N GLY A 460 -32.25 32.43 -7.07
CA GLY A 460 -31.08 31.57 -6.99
C GLY A 460 -31.33 30.15 -7.48
N LEU A 461 -30.27 29.36 -7.59
CA LEU A 461 -30.30 27.95 -7.98
C LEU A 461 -30.18 27.08 -6.72
N ARG A 462 -30.99 26.01 -6.61
CA ARG A 462 -30.91 25.01 -5.55
C ARG A 462 -31.10 23.62 -6.14
N PHE A 463 -30.20 22.71 -5.81
CA PHE A 463 -30.21 21.34 -6.30
C PHE A 463 -29.58 20.39 -5.26
N ALA A 464 -29.86 19.10 -5.38
CA ALA A 464 -29.29 18.07 -4.54
C ALA A 464 -28.90 16.85 -5.37
N PHE A 465 -27.76 16.23 -5.03
CA PHE A 465 -27.39 14.90 -5.54
C PHE A 465 -27.79 13.84 -4.53
N ASP A 466 -28.43 12.76 -5.00
CA ASP A 466 -28.75 11.61 -4.16
C ASP A 466 -27.66 10.54 -4.27
N VAL A 467 -26.81 10.44 -3.24
CA VAL A 467 -25.64 9.55 -3.20
C VAL A 467 -25.97 8.30 -2.39
N HIS A 468 -25.69 7.12 -2.95
CA HIS A 468 -26.07 5.80 -2.41
C HIS A 468 -24.86 4.91 -2.14
N ASN A 469 -24.82 4.31 -0.94
CA ASN A 469 -23.98 3.15 -0.67
C ASN A 469 -24.73 1.91 -1.16
N MET A 470 -24.30 1.36 -2.29
CA MET A 470 -24.89 0.18 -2.90
C MET A 470 -24.39 -1.13 -2.29
N THR A 471 -23.36 -1.08 -1.43
CA THR A 471 -22.88 -2.28 -0.75
C THR A 471 -23.88 -2.73 0.29
N ASN A 472 -24.12 -4.03 0.36
CA ASN A 472 -24.90 -4.67 1.41
C ASN A 472 -24.02 -5.24 2.54
N GLY A 473 -22.71 -4.98 2.46
CA GLY A 473 -21.67 -5.61 3.26
C GLY A 473 -21.19 -4.76 4.43
N HIS A 474 -20.84 -3.49 4.24
CA HIS A 474 -20.28 -2.63 5.29
C HIS A 474 -20.54 -1.16 4.95
N SER A 475 -20.08 -0.22 5.78
CA SER A 475 -20.25 1.20 5.51
C SER A 475 -19.33 1.69 4.38
N VAL A 476 -19.62 2.85 3.79
CA VAL A 476 -18.74 3.52 2.82
C VAL A 476 -18.45 4.95 3.28
N PRO A 477 -17.17 5.36 3.44
CA PRO A 477 -15.98 4.49 3.50
C PRO A 477 -16.01 3.54 4.71
N SER A 478 -15.23 2.46 4.66
CA SER A 478 -15.00 1.52 5.78
C SER A 478 -13.53 1.57 6.22
N GLY A 479 -13.18 0.83 7.28
CA GLY A 479 -11.81 0.77 7.82
C GLY A 479 -11.51 1.97 8.69
N ALA A 480 -10.31 2.55 8.55
CA ALA A 480 -9.91 3.78 9.21
C ALA A 480 -10.56 5.03 8.58
N ASP A 481 -11.88 5.02 8.35
CA ASP A 481 -12.71 6.08 7.74
C ASP A 481 -12.45 7.56 8.15
N ALA A 482 -11.70 7.83 9.21
CA ALA A 482 -11.26 9.16 9.63
C ALA A 482 -10.05 9.67 8.83
N ASP A 483 -9.30 8.76 8.19
CA ASP A 483 -8.23 9.07 7.25
C ASP A 483 -8.68 8.93 5.78
N ARG A 484 -9.97 8.72 5.50
CA ARG A 484 -10.47 8.40 4.14
C ARG A 484 -11.44 9.46 3.59
N PRO A 485 -10.93 10.52 2.95
CA PRO A 485 -11.77 11.48 2.26
C PRO A 485 -12.43 10.86 1.02
N MET A 486 -13.77 10.77 1.07
CA MET A 486 -14.63 10.53 -0.08
C MET A 486 -15.64 11.67 -0.18
N PHE A 487 -15.57 12.48 -1.23
CA PHE A 487 -16.26 13.77 -1.32
C PHE A 487 -16.73 14.10 -2.73
N LEU A 488 -17.67 15.03 -2.83
CA LEU A 488 -18.25 15.51 -4.09
C LEU A 488 -17.71 16.91 -4.42
N GLU A 489 -16.96 17.03 -5.52
CA GLU A 489 -16.63 18.30 -6.15
C GLU A 489 -17.80 18.73 -7.05
N VAL A 490 -18.27 19.97 -6.89
CA VAL A 490 -19.38 20.53 -7.67
C VAL A 490 -19.00 21.92 -8.16
N LYS A 491 -19.22 22.19 -9.44
CA LYS A 491 -19.12 23.52 -10.06
C LYS A 491 -20.40 23.86 -10.79
N VAL A 492 -20.84 25.10 -10.66
CA VAL A 492 -21.86 25.66 -11.56
C VAL A 492 -21.17 26.62 -12.51
N ILE A 493 -21.35 26.41 -13.81
CA ILE A 493 -20.67 27.16 -14.87
C ILE A 493 -21.73 27.73 -15.81
N ASP A 494 -21.49 28.92 -16.33
CA ASP A 494 -22.39 29.58 -17.28
C ASP A 494 -22.00 29.37 -18.74
N ALA A 495 -22.80 29.93 -19.65
CA ALA A 495 -22.60 29.79 -21.09
C ALA A 495 -21.33 30.49 -21.64
N GLN A 496 -20.63 31.30 -20.83
CA GLN A 496 -19.34 31.89 -21.18
C GLN A 496 -18.18 31.23 -20.42
N GLU A 497 -18.37 29.99 -19.95
CA GLU A 497 -17.35 29.22 -19.22
C GLU A 497 -16.92 29.85 -17.89
N ARG A 498 -17.75 30.73 -17.30
CA ARG A 498 -17.45 31.38 -16.03
C ARG A 498 -17.97 30.51 -14.89
N VAL A 499 -17.12 30.26 -13.89
CA VAL A 499 -17.51 29.52 -12.69
C VAL A 499 -18.31 30.44 -11.77
N LEU A 500 -19.57 30.10 -11.54
CA LEU A 500 -20.51 30.83 -10.68
C LEU A 500 -20.43 30.38 -9.22
N PHE A 501 -20.22 29.07 -9.02
CA PHE A 501 -20.22 28.40 -7.72
C PHE A 501 -19.25 27.24 -7.73
N GLN A 502 -18.62 26.97 -6.59
CA GLN A 502 -17.72 25.84 -6.40
C GLN A 502 -17.79 25.31 -4.96
N SER A 503 -17.89 24.00 -4.81
CA SER A 503 -17.84 23.26 -3.55
C SER A 503 -17.05 21.96 -3.72
N GLY A 504 -16.48 21.45 -2.63
CA GLY A 504 -15.61 20.26 -2.63
C GLY A 504 -14.21 20.50 -3.20
N ASP A 505 -13.88 21.74 -3.54
CA ASP A 505 -12.56 22.12 -4.00
C ASP A 505 -11.51 22.10 -2.89
N ARG A 506 -10.26 22.05 -3.33
CA ARG A 506 -9.10 21.94 -2.47
C ARG A 506 -8.33 23.25 -2.45
N ASP A 507 -7.76 23.56 -1.30
CA ASP A 507 -6.85 24.68 -1.12
C ASP A 507 -5.50 24.43 -1.83
N PRO A 508 -4.57 25.40 -1.83
CA PRO A 508 -3.27 25.24 -2.51
C PRO A 508 -2.38 24.12 -1.94
N ASN A 509 -2.63 23.64 -0.72
CA ASN A 509 -1.96 22.46 -0.18
C ASN A 509 -2.60 21.16 -0.68
N GLY A 510 -3.87 21.20 -1.10
CA GLY A 510 -4.63 20.04 -1.50
C GLY A 510 -5.63 19.54 -0.44
N ASP A 511 -5.82 20.29 0.65
CA ASP A 511 -6.84 20.00 1.66
C ASP A 511 -8.21 20.51 1.22
N LEU A 512 -9.27 19.80 1.58
CA LEU A 512 -10.64 20.31 1.42
C LEU A 512 -10.82 21.58 2.26
N ARG A 513 -11.70 22.49 1.83
CA ARG A 513 -12.04 23.71 2.57
C ARG A 513 -12.88 23.44 3.83
N ASP A 514 -12.38 22.60 4.73
CA ASP A 514 -12.98 22.27 6.01
C ASP A 514 -12.19 22.89 7.18
N LEU A 515 -12.49 22.46 8.41
CA LEU A 515 -11.83 22.91 9.63
C LEU A 515 -10.42 22.33 9.82
N GLU A 516 -9.85 21.62 8.85
CA GLU A 516 -8.44 21.17 8.90
C GLU A 516 -7.58 21.89 7.85
N SER A 517 -8.19 22.65 6.94
CA SER A 517 -7.44 23.49 5.99
C SER A 517 -6.77 24.66 6.69
N SER A 518 -5.44 24.69 6.61
CA SER A 518 -4.65 25.82 7.14
C SER A 518 -4.97 27.14 6.46
N PHE A 519 -5.37 27.11 5.18
CA PHE A 519 -5.76 28.31 4.43
C PHE A 519 -7.09 28.88 4.92
N VAL A 520 -8.06 28.00 5.21
CA VAL A 520 -9.35 28.38 5.81
C VAL A 520 -9.14 28.98 7.20
N HIS A 521 -8.34 28.33 8.05
CA HIS A 521 -8.02 28.83 9.40
C HIS A 521 -7.36 30.20 9.39
N ALA A 522 -6.45 30.43 8.45
CA ALA A 522 -5.73 31.69 8.34
C ALA A 522 -6.53 32.82 7.67
N HIS A 523 -7.74 32.54 7.15
CA HIS A 523 -8.45 33.43 6.23
C HIS A 523 -7.53 33.96 5.12
N ALA A 524 -6.67 33.07 4.59
CA ALA A 524 -5.61 33.47 3.69
C ALA A 524 -6.19 34.06 2.39
N PRO A 525 -5.59 35.12 1.82
CA PRO A 525 -6.03 35.66 0.54
C PRO A 525 -5.78 34.66 -0.59
N LYS A 526 -6.72 34.59 -1.54
CA LYS A 526 -6.54 33.88 -2.81
C LYS A 526 -5.59 34.66 -3.70
N THR A 527 -4.75 33.96 -4.46
CA THR A 527 -3.74 34.56 -5.35
C THR A 527 -3.66 33.83 -6.68
N GLY A 528 -3.20 34.50 -7.74
CA GLY A 528 -3.04 33.91 -9.07
C GLY A 528 -4.36 33.41 -9.65
N SER A 529 -4.35 32.23 -10.27
CA SER A 529 -5.53 31.65 -10.92
C SER A 529 -6.76 31.53 -10.01
N TRP A 530 -6.56 31.30 -8.71
CA TRP A 530 -7.65 31.21 -7.73
C TRP A 530 -8.39 32.53 -7.52
N LEU A 531 -7.70 33.66 -7.64
CA LEU A 531 -8.29 35.00 -7.54
C LEU A 531 -8.86 35.44 -8.90
N GLU A 532 -8.13 35.15 -9.98
CA GLU A 532 -8.49 35.51 -11.36
C GLU A 532 -9.80 34.85 -11.81
N GLN A 533 -10.11 33.63 -11.32
CA GLN A 533 -11.33 32.89 -11.64
C GLN A 533 -12.62 33.71 -11.39
N ASN A 534 -12.61 34.65 -10.45
CA ASN A 534 -13.77 35.48 -10.09
C ASN A 534 -13.67 36.93 -10.60
N ALA A 535 -12.61 37.29 -11.33
CA ALA A 535 -12.38 38.66 -11.81
C ALA A 535 -13.46 39.15 -12.79
N TRP A 536 -14.26 38.25 -13.37
CA TRP A 536 -15.39 38.58 -14.23
C TRP A 536 -16.60 39.16 -13.47
N LYS A 537 -16.75 38.85 -12.16
CA LYS A 537 -17.95 39.22 -11.38
C LYS A 537 -18.20 40.74 -11.36
N PRO A 538 -17.21 41.62 -11.04
CA PRO A 538 -17.42 43.06 -11.08
C PRO A 538 -17.84 43.59 -12.45
N ASN A 539 -17.25 43.04 -13.53
CA ASN A 539 -17.58 43.44 -14.90
C ASN A 539 -19.02 43.05 -15.29
N ALA A 540 -19.59 42.03 -14.62
CA ALA A 540 -20.97 41.63 -14.77
C ALA A 540 -21.92 42.32 -13.77
N GLY A 541 -21.45 43.31 -13.00
CA GLY A 541 -22.24 44.00 -11.98
C GLY A 541 -22.49 43.16 -10.72
N LEU A 542 -21.78 42.05 -10.54
CA LEU A 542 -21.88 41.20 -9.35
C LEU A 542 -20.82 41.58 -8.30
N PRO A 543 -21.16 41.57 -7.01
CA PRO A 543 -20.20 41.83 -5.94
C PRO A 543 -19.23 40.65 -5.78
N LEU A 544 -17.96 40.96 -5.50
CA LEU A 544 -17.00 39.95 -5.02
C LEU A 544 -17.28 39.66 -3.54
N GLN A 545 -17.59 38.40 -3.25
CA GLN A 545 -17.83 37.86 -1.91
C GLN A 545 -16.50 37.60 -1.19
N ASP A 546 -16.55 37.35 0.11
CA ASP A 546 -15.34 37.02 0.89
C ASP A 546 -14.69 35.71 0.40
N GLU A 547 -15.50 34.74 -0.02
CA GLU A 547 -15.03 33.48 -0.63
C GLU A 547 -14.32 33.67 -1.98
N ASP A 548 -14.55 34.79 -2.67
CA ASP A 548 -13.86 35.11 -3.93
C ASP A 548 -12.45 35.64 -3.68
N LYS A 549 -12.23 36.27 -2.52
CA LYS A 549 -11.00 36.96 -2.16
C LYS A 549 -10.13 36.16 -1.20
N THR A 550 -10.74 35.33 -0.36
CA THR A 550 -10.08 34.60 0.73
C THR A 550 -10.55 33.16 0.77
N TRP A 551 -9.71 32.30 1.35
CA TRP A 551 -10.08 30.92 1.64
C TRP A 551 -11.01 30.90 2.85
N VAL A 552 -12.25 30.47 2.63
CA VAL A 552 -13.26 30.30 3.68
C VAL A 552 -13.77 28.87 3.68
N ARG A 553 -14.30 28.44 4.84
CA ARG A 553 -14.92 27.13 5.01
C ARG A 553 -16.02 26.94 3.97
N ASP A 554 -16.03 25.79 3.30
CA ASP A 554 -17.10 25.39 2.41
C ASP A 554 -18.31 24.88 3.22
N PRO A 555 -19.44 25.61 3.21
CA PRO A 555 -20.63 25.19 3.95
C PRO A 555 -21.41 24.07 3.25
N TYR A 556 -21.13 23.78 1.97
CA TYR A 556 -21.82 22.78 1.17
C TYR A 556 -20.98 21.50 0.96
N LEU A 557 -19.84 21.38 1.66
CA LEU A 557 -18.93 20.25 1.51
C LEU A 557 -19.62 18.91 1.86
N PHE A 558 -19.90 18.12 0.82
CA PHE A 558 -20.26 16.72 0.99
C PHE A 558 -18.98 15.89 1.13
N ASN A 559 -18.73 15.39 2.34
CA ASN A 559 -17.60 14.51 2.66
C ASN A 559 -18.06 13.39 3.61
N LEU A 560 -17.63 12.17 3.33
CA LEU A 560 -17.91 10.97 4.12
C LEU A 560 -16.83 10.63 5.15
N GLN A 561 -15.74 11.42 5.21
CA GLN A 561 -14.66 11.25 6.17
C GLN A 561 -15.18 11.48 7.61
N SER A 562 -15.05 10.45 8.45
CA SER A 562 -15.37 10.54 9.87
C SER A 562 -14.41 11.50 10.61
N ARG A 563 -14.85 12.08 11.71
CA ARG A 563 -14.01 13.01 12.52
C ARG A 563 -13.87 12.52 13.95
N PHE A 564 -12.69 12.72 14.53
CA PHE A 564 -12.51 12.51 15.97
C PHE A 564 -12.94 13.76 16.74
N VAL A 565 -13.74 13.56 17.77
CA VAL A 565 -14.18 14.60 18.69
C VAL A 565 -13.52 14.33 20.03
N THR A 566 -12.60 15.20 20.45
CA THR A 566 -11.84 15.08 21.69
C THR A 566 -12.35 16.05 22.75
N ARG A 567 -12.33 15.64 24.02
CA ARG A 567 -12.62 16.53 25.15
C ARG A 567 -11.33 17.21 25.61
N ASN A 568 -11.35 18.55 25.65
CA ASN A 568 -10.28 19.32 26.28
C ASN A 568 -10.47 19.34 27.81
N LEU A 569 -9.37 19.53 28.56
CA LEU A 569 -9.32 19.37 30.02
C LEU A 569 -10.24 20.35 30.80
N VAL A 570 -10.76 21.41 30.18
CA VAL A 570 -11.68 22.37 30.80
C VAL A 570 -12.74 22.84 29.78
N GLY A 571 -14.02 22.76 30.15
CA GLY A 571 -15.15 23.42 29.47
C GLY A 571 -15.70 22.68 28.24
N GLY A 572 -16.99 22.88 27.94
CA GLY A 572 -17.64 22.35 26.74
C GLY A 572 -16.95 22.76 25.44
N GLU A 573 -17.32 22.07 24.35
CA GLU A 573 -16.72 22.18 23.02
C GLU A 573 -16.43 23.64 22.60
N ARG A 574 -15.16 23.95 22.30
CA ARG A 574 -14.70 25.24 21.77
C ARG A 574 -13.27 25.13 21.17
N GLU A 575 -13.02 25.87 20.08
CA GLU A 575 -11.68 26.13 19.52
C GLU A 575 -10.90 27.18 20.36
N GLN A 576 -9.63 26.89 20.67
CA GLN A 576 -8.74 27.81 21.40
C GLN A 576 -7.25 27.58 21.05
N ALA A 577 -6.49 28.67 20.88
CA ALA A 577 -5.03 28.64 20.82
C ALA A 577 -4.42 28.70 22.24
N LEU A 578 -3.51 27.76 22.56
CA LEU A 578 -2.82 27.67 23.85
C LEU A 578 -1.41 28.29 23.75
N PRO A 579 -1.06 29.30 24.56
CA PRO A 579 0.24 29.98 24.50
C PRO A 579 1.24 29.37 25.49
N VAL A 580 1.34 28.04 25.59
CA VAL A 580 2.28 27.37 26.49
C VAL A 580 3.19 26.45 25.68
N ASN A 581 4.48 26.79 25.60
CA ASN A 581 5.52 26.07 24.86
C ASN A 581 6.20 24.95 25.67
N ILE A 582 5.54 24.47 26.73
CA ILE A 582 6.00 23.34 27.54
C ILE A 582 4.82 22.40 27.85
N SER A 583 5.05 21.09 27.68
CA SER A 583 4.10 20.05 28.07
C SER A 583 4.15 19.88 29.60
N LEU A 584 3.08 20.28 30.30
CA LEU A 584 2.88 19.96 31.72
C LEU A 584 2.29 18.54 31.91
N ASP A 585 1.88 17.89 30.83
CA ASP A 585 1.44 16.51 30.87
C ASP A 585 2.64 15.58 31.11
N PRO A 586 2.57 14.66 32.07
CA PRO A 586 3.55 13.58 32.16
C PRO A 586 3.56 12.82 30.84
N LEU A 587 4.75 12.40 30.39
CA LEU A 587 4.98 11.59 29.18
C LEU A 587 3.77 10.68 28.92
N PRO A 588 3.17 10.69 27.71
CA PRO A 588 1.94 9.96 27.43
C PRO A 588 2.19 8.45 27.52
N PHE A 589 2.07 7.93 28.74
CA PHE A 589 1.97 6.51 29.01
C PHE A 589 0.52 6.15 28.76
N ILE A 590 0.25 5.50 27.63
CA ILE A 590 -1.09 4.99 27.30
C ILE A 590 -1.42 3.90 28.33
N ARG A 591 -2.06 4.28 29.44
CA ARG A 591 -2.64 3.31 30.37
C ARG A 591 -3.83 2.67 29.68
N PRO A 592 -3.95 1.33 29.68
CA PRO A 592 -5.21 0.68 29.39
C PRO A 592 -6.30 1.31 30.25
N SER A 593 -7.49 1.53 29.68
CA SER A 593 -8.58 2.14 30.45
C SER A 593 -8.83 1.32 31.72
N PRO A 594 -8.96 1.95 32.90
CA PRO A 594 -9.35 1.25 34.12
C PRO A 594 -10.80 0.75 34.07
N ARG A 595 -11.55 1.08 33.00
CA ARG A 595 -12.90 0.59 32.71
C ARG A 595 -12.85 -0.34 31.50
N ALA A 596 -13.75 -1.33 31.48
CA ALA A 596 -13.94 -2.21 30.33
C ALA A 596 -14.59 -1.45 29.15
N GLU A 597 -13.83 -0.59 28.49
CA GLU A 597 -14.30 0.18 27.33
C GLU A 597 -14.47 -0.69 26.08
N MET A 598 -14.01 -1.95 26.10
CA MET A 598 -14.26 -2.94 25.06
C MET A 598 -15.77 -3.14 24.80
N HIS A 599 -16.61 -2.97 25.82
CA HIS A 599 -18.07 -3.10 25.69
C HIS A 599 -18.75 -1.82 25.16
N THR A 600 -18.14 -0.65 25.38
CA THR A 600 -18.71 0.64 24.98
C THR A 600 -18.13 1.14 23.65
N ALA A 601 -16.98 0.59 23.22
CA ALA A 601 -16.16 1.04 22.10
C ALA A 601 -15.89 2.57 22.14
N ARG A 602 -15.88 3.17 23.34
CA ARG A 602 -15.79 4.62 23.56
C ARG A 602 -14.79 4.91 24.67
N ALA A 603 -13.59 5.35 24.29
CA ALA A 603 -12.67 5.92 25.26
C ALA A 603 -13.28 7.21 25.86
N GLY A 604 -13.10 7.43 27.17
CA GLY A 604 -13.78 8.53 27.89
C GLY A 604 -13.46 9.95 27.38
N SER A 605 -12.37 10.14 26.63
CA SER A 605 -11.86 11.42 26.14
C SER A 605 -11.99 11.65 24.63
N VAL A 606 -12.31 10.62 23.84
CA VAL A 606 -12.43 10.72 22.37
C VAL A 606 -13.63 9.94 21.85
N ARG A 607 -14.35 10.53 20.92
CA ARG A 607 -15.46 9.90 20.19
C ARG A 607 -15.24 10.03 18.70
N LYS A 608 -15.79 9.09 17.95
CA LYS A 608 -15.79 9.11 16.49
C LYS A 608 -17.14 9.63 16.02
N HIS A 609 -17.16 10.82 15.41
CA HIS A 609 -18.32 11.31 14.69
C HIS A 609 -18.32 10.63 13.32
N SER A 610 -19.10 9.55 13.21
CA SER A 610 -19.19 8.78 11.98
C SER A 610 -19.94 9.59 10.92
N MET A 611 -19.29 9.78 9.77
CA MET A 611 -19.88 10.41 8.57
C MET A 611 -20.14 9.38 7.46
N THR A 612 -19.79 8.13 7.71
CA THR A 612 -19.92 7.03 6.74
C THR A 612 -21.37 6.73 6.42
N MET A 613 -21.60 6.10 5.27
CA MET A 613 -22.91 5.63 4.83
C MET A 613 -23.06 4.15 5.16
N PRO A 614 -23.98 3.74 6.06
CA PRO A 614 -24.28 2.33 6.33
C PRO A 614 -24.65 1.53 5.07
N PRO A 615 -24.60 0.18 5.11
CA PRO A 615 -25.02 -0.66 3.99
C PRO A 615 -26.40 -0.27 3.43
N LEU A 616 -26.52 -0.14 2.11
CA LEU A 616 -27.76 0.20 1.39
C LEU A 616 -28.39 1.56 1.75
N SER A 617 -27.67 2.43 2.46
CA SER A 617 -28.15 3.78 2.80
C SER A 617 -27.85 4.80 1.71
N HIS A 618 -28.50 5.96 1.80
CA HIS A 618 -28.26 7.10 0.92
C HIS A 618 -28.17 8.41 1.71
N ARG A 619 -27.58 9.44 1.11
CA ARG A 619 -27.45 10.80 1.65
C ARG A 619 -27.60 11.81 0.53
N GLU A 620 -28.37 12.87 0.78
CA GLU A 620 -28.49 13.99 -0.14
C GLU A 620 -27.35 14.99 0.07
N ALA A 621 -26.70 15.40 -1.02
CA ALA A 621 -25.72 16.48 -1.06
C ALA A 621 -26.41 17.73 -1.60
N GLU A 622 -26.79 18.65 -0.72
CA GLU A 622 -27.55 19.86 -1.07
C GLU A 622 -26.65 21.07 -1.38
N TYR A 623 -27.00 21.80 -2.43
CA TYR A 623 -26.27 22.98 -2.89
C TYR A 623 -27.21 24.15 -3.16
N GLN A 624 -26.75 25.36 -2.83
CA GLN A 624 -27.47 26.59 -3.13
C GLN A 624 -26.51 27.66 -3.68
N VAL A 625 -26.86 28.16 -4.87
CA VAL A 625 -26.23 29.33 -5.49
C VAL A 625 -27.17 30.52 -5.32
N LYS A 626 -26.68 31.60 -4.72
CA LYS A 626 -27.46 32.80 -4.45
C LYS A 626 -27.66 33.63 -5.74
N PRO A 627 -28.72 34.47 -5.81
CA PRO A 627 -28.97 35.35 -6.95
C PRO A 627 -27.76 36.23 -7.33
N ASP A 628 -27.03 36.74 -6.33
CA ASP A 628 -25.86 37.60 -6.51
C ASP A 628 -24.58 36.86 -6.94
N GLN A 629 -24.66 35.53 -7.12
CA GLN A 629 -23.62 34.71 -7.73
C GLN A 629 -23.98 34.27 -9.16
N LEU A 630 -25.23 34.47 -9.59
CA LEU A 630 -25.71 34.07 -10.91
C LEU A 630 -25.46 35.18 -11.93
N SER A 631 -24.85 34.83 -13.05
CA SER A 631 -24.47 35.79 -14.09
C SER A 631 -25.60 36.21 -15.04
N GLY A 632 -26.78 35.58 -14.93
CA GLY A 632 -27.86 35.65 -15.92
C GLY A 632 -27.55 35.00 -17.28
N ALA A 633 -26.33 34.54 -17.51
CA ALA A 633 -25.91 34.06 -18.82
C ALA A 633 -26.17 32.55 -19.01
N ARG A 634 -27.41 32.26 -19.37
CA ARG A 634 -27.96 30.91 -19.57
C ARG A 634 -27.49 30.25 -20.88
N PRO A 635 -27.57 28.91 -21.00
CA PRO A 635 -27.89 27.97 -19.93
C PRO A 635 -26.72 27.81 -18.95
N TYR A 636 -27.03 27.46 -17.71
CA TYR A 636 -26.00 27.01 -16.76
C TYR A 636 -25.73 25.53 -16.96
N ARG A 637 -24.64 25.04 -16.40
CA ARG A 637 -24.38 23.61 -16.25
C ARG A 637 -23.78 23.31 -14.89
N ILE A 638 -24.09 22.13 -14.37
CA ILE A 638 -23.49 21.58 -13.16
C ILE A 638 -22.44 20.56 -13.59
N GLU A 639 -21.18 20.81 -13.28
CA GLU A 639 -20.12 19.81 -13.39
C GLU A 639 -19.89 19.19 -12.01
N TYR A 640 -19.84 17.86 -11.94
CA TYR A 640 -19.60 17.15 -10.68
C TYR A 640 -18.53 16.08 -10.81
N ARG A 641 -17.83 15.80 -9.71
CA ARG A 641 -16.88 14.69 -9.58
C ARG A 641 -16.99 14.08 -8.17
N LEU A 642 -17.36 12.81 -8.09
CA LEU A 642 -17.29 12.03 -6.85
C LEU A 642 -15.92 11.37 -6.74
N ILE A 643 -15.19 11.66 -5.66
CA ILE A 643 -13.76 11.37 -5.55
C ILE A 643 -13.48 10.55 -4.29
N SER A 644 -12.59 9.57 -4.40
CA SER A 644 -11.97 8.82 -3.30
C SER A 644 -10.49 9.14 -3.23
N GLN A 645 -10.02 9.72 -2.13
CA GLN A 645 -8.61 10.05 -1.90
C GLN A 645 -8.07 9.22 -0.73
N THR A 646 -6.81 8.78 -0.84
CA THR A 646 -6.16 7.86 0.12
C THR A 646 -6.09 8.42 1.54
N VAL A 647 -5.69 9.69 1.68
CA VAL A 647 -5.45 10.35 2.97
C VAL A 647 -5.66 11.87 2.85
N PRO A 648 -6.10 12.60 3.90
CA PRO A 648 -6.11 14.05 3.90
C PRO A 648 -4.70 14.65 3.87
N ILE A 649 -4.54 15.87 3.36
CA ILE A 649 -3.21 16.46 3.20
C ILE A 649 -2.69 17.07 4.50
N HIS A 650 -3.55 17.58 5.36
CA HIS A 650 -3.18 18.03 6.70
C HIS A 650 -2.54 16.89 7.52
N PHE A 651 -2.93 15.62 7.29
CA PHE A 651 -2.25 14.47 7.88
C PHE A 651 -0.82 14.32 7.35
N VAL A 652 -0.61 14.40 6.03
CA VAL A 652 0.72 14.38 5.40
C VAL A 652 1.60 15.49 5.99
N LYS A 653 1.04 16.68 6.19
CA LYS A 653 1.73 17.79 6.83
C LYS A 653 2.05 17.50 8.29
N ALA A 654 1.09 17.00 9.07
CA ALA A 654 1.27 16.71 10.49
C ALA A 654 2.40 15.71 10.73
N MET A 655 2.49 14.66 9.92
CA MET A 655 3.50 13.60 10.06
C MET A 655 4.85 13.94 9.40
N SER A 656 4.97 15.08 8.71
CA SER A 656 6.17 15.44 7.95
C SER A 656 7.45 15.62 8.80
N SER A 657 7.33 15.78 10.12
CA SER A 657 8.46 15.97 11.03
C SER A 657 9.43 14.77 11.07
N VAL A 658 8.94 13.57 10.78
CA VAL A 658 9.78 12.35 10.77
C VAL A 658 10.22 11.92 9.36
N GLY A 659 9.89 12.71 8.33
CA GLY A 659 10.24 12.45 6.94
C GLY A 659 9.42 11.34 6.28
N PHE A 660 9.61 11.16 4.97
CA PHE A 660 8.97 10.11 4.16
C PHE A 660 10.02 9.25 3.47
N ASP A 661 9.71 7.96 3.32
CA ASP A 661 10.54 7.02 2.58
C ASP A 661 10.60 7.34 1.08
N TYR A 662 11.50 6.66 0.36
CA TYR A 662 11.67 6.74 -1.11
C TYR A 662 12.07 8.13 -1.64
N ASN A 663 12.75 8.93 -0.81
CA ASN A 663 13.17 10.30 -1.14
C ASN A 663 11.99 11.22 -1.53
N LEU A 664 10.82 10.97 -0.96
CA LEU A 664 9.64 11.80 -1.18
C LEU A 664 9.65 12.99 -0.21
N SER A 665 9.47 14.19 -0.74
CA SER A 665 9.19 15.35 0.11
C SER A 665 7.72 15.33 0.56
N PRO A 666 7.35 15.99 1.68
CA PRO A 666 5.94 16.10 2.08
C PRO A 666 5.05 16.72 0.98
N ARG A 667 5.58 17.70 0.23
CA ARG A 667 4.90 18.32 -0.91
C ARG A 667 4.68 17.32 -2.04
N GLU A 668 5.66 16.46 -2.27
CA GLU A 668 5.58 15.41 -3.28
C GLU A 668 4.52 14.37 -2.90
N VAL A 669 4.52 13.89 -1.66
CA VAL A 669 3.48 12.98 -1.14
C VAL A 669 2.10 13.60 -1.31
N ALA A 670 1.91 14.86 -0.88
CA ALA A 670 0.64 15.56 -1.04
C ALA A 670 0.21 15.66 -2.51
N THR A 671 1.14 16.01 -3.39
CA THR A 671 0.91 16.08 -4.83
C THR A 671 0.46 14.74 -5.40
N ARG A 672 1.11 13.63 -5.01
CA ARG A 672 0.74 12.29 -5.48
C ARG A 672 -0.58 11.79 -4.90
N VAL A 673 -0.90 12.18 -3.67
CA VAL A 673 -2.20 11.88 -3.04
C VAL A 673 -3.35 12.61 -3.77
N VAL A 674 -3.14 13.85 -4.20
CA VAL A 674 -4.19 14.64 -4.86
C VAL A 674 -4.28 14.33 -6.36
N HIS A 675 -3.13 14.29 -7.04
CA HIS A 675 -3.03 14.35 -8.50
C HIS A 675 -2.25 13.20 -9.16
N GLY A 676 -1.61 12.34 -8.37
CA GLY A 676 -0.91 11.16 -8.90
C GLY A 676 0.60 11.24 -9.06
N GLN A 677 1.15 10.15 -9.58
CA GLN A 677 2.58 9.84 -9.56
C GLN A 677 3.43 10.56 -10.61
N GLN A 678 2.83 11.19 -11.63
CA GLN A 678 3.61 11.89 -12.64
C GLN A 678 4.12 13.24 -12.10
N VAL A 679 5.37 13.25 -11.65
CA VAL A 679 6.11 14.44 -11.21
C VAL A 679 6.80 15.07 -12.42
N SER A 680 6.00 15.51 -13.40
CA SER A 680 6.55 16.35 -14.46
C SER A 680 6.82 17.75 -13.89
N PRO A 681 7.85 18.48 -14.35
CA PRO A 681 7.95 19.94 -14.17
C PRO A 681 6.78 20.70 -14.84
N SER A 682 5.94 20.01 -15.62
CA SER A 682 4.66 20.53 -16.09
C SER A 682 3.80 21.06 -14.93
N ALA A 683 3.46 22.34 -14.99
CA ALA A 683 2.60 23.01 -14.02
C ALA A 683 1.12 22.61 -14.13
N ALA A 684 0.74 21.82 -15.15
CA ALA A 684 -0.63 21.45 -15.49
C ALA A 684 -1.10 20.19 -14.75
N PRO A 685 -2.00 20.29 -13.75
CA PRO A 685 -2.53 19.14 -13.00
C PRO A 685 -3.21 18.08 -13.88
N GLU A 686 -3.78 18.48 -15.02
CA GLU A 686 -4.42 17.62 -16.02
C GLU A 686 -3.44 16.68 -16.73
N SER A 687 -2.14 17.01 -16.73
CA SER A 687 -1.09 16.15 -17.27
C SER A 687 -0.61 15.11 -16.26
N ARG A 688 -1.07 15.19 -15.00
CA ARG A 688 -0.67 14.25 -13.94
C ARG A 688 -1.55 13.02 -13.97
N ARG A 689 -0.90 11.88 -13.79
CA ARG A 689 -1.53 10.57 -13.85
C ARG A 689 -1.35 9.83 -12.53
N GLY A 690 -2.41 9.18 -12.07
CA GLY A 690 -2.53 8.55 -10.74
C GLY A 690 -3.27 9.48 -9.79
N GLY A 691 -3.40 9.13 -8.51
CA GLY A 691 -3.97 10.07 -7.54
C GLY A 691 -5.37 9.68 -7.08
N ALA A 692 -6.05 10.64 -6.45
CA ALA A 692 -7.42 10.46 -6.00
C ALA A 692 -8.30 9.89 -7.12
N THR A 693 -8.98 8.78 -6.84
CA THR A 693 -9.79 8.07 -7.81
C THR A 693 -11.10 8.80 -8.00
N VAL A 694 -11.37 9.23 -9.23
CA VAL A 694 -12.66 9.81 -9.62
C VAL A 694 -13.62 8.67 -9.91
N ILE A 695 -14.57 8.44 -9.01
CA ILE A 695 -15.55 7.36 -9.11
C ILE A 695 -16.55 7.69 -10.23
N TRP A 696 -17.16 8.87 -10.13
CA TRP A 696 -18.13 9.39 -11.10
C TRP A 696 -17.78 10.83 -11.44
N ALA A 697 -18.00 11.20 -12.69
CA ALA A 697 -17.95 12.58 -13.13
C ALA A 697 -18.98 12.80 -14.23
N GLY A 698 -19.54 14.00 -14.31
CA GLY A 698 -20.51 14.33 -15.33
C GLY A 698 -20.82 15.82 -15.40
N THR A 699 -21.51 16.19 -16.48
CA THR A 699 -21.95 17.55 -16.76
C THR A 699 -23.45 17.52 -17.03
N ILE A 700 -24.21 18.30 -16.27
CA ILE A 700 -25.66 18.38 -16.35
C ILE A 700 -26.05 19.77 -16.84
N PRO A 701 -26.57 19.92 -18.08
CA PRO A 701 -27.06 21.20 -18.56
C PRO A 701 -28.35 21.58 -17.82
N LEU A 702 -28.47 22.86 -17.46
CA LEU A 702 -29.64 23.48 -16.86
C LEU A 702 -30.28 24.44 -17.88
N ASP A 703 -31.01 23.85 -18.83
CA ASP A 703 -31.76 24.57 -19.86
C ASP A 703 -33.19 24.96 -19.42
N GLY A 704 -33.57 24.61 -18.19
CA GLY A 704 -34.88 24.89 -17.60
C GLY A 704 -35.97 23.86 -17.94
N SER A 705 -35.68 22.85 -18.77
CA SER A 705 -36.67 21.86 -19.23
C SER A 705 -36.87 20.70 -18.24
N ALA A 706 -35.81 20.28 -17.54
CA ALA A 706 -35.81 19.17 -16.60
C ALA A 706 -35.47 19.61 -15.17
N ARG A 707 -36.18 19.03 -14.20
CA ARG A 707 -35.97 19.23 -12.76
C ARG A 707 -35.43 17.99 -12.06
N GLU A 708 -35.51 16.84 -12.73
CA GLU A 708 -35.04 15.54 -12.27
C GLU A 708 -34.11 14.97 -13.33
N PHE A 709 -32.95 14.50 -12.89
CA PHE A 709 -31.95 13.88 -13.74
C PHE A 709 -31.63 12.50 -13.17
N ASP A 710 -31.93 11.44 -13.92
CA ASP A 710 -31.48 10.10 -13.55
C ASP A 710 -29.99 9.97 -13.88
N LEU A 711 -29.20 9.70 -12.85
CA LEU A 711 -27.75 9.53 -12.91
C LEU A 711 -27.36 8.08 -12.61
N SER A 712 -28.34 7.18 -12.47
CA SER A 712 -28.11 5.76 -12.21
C SER A 712 -27.20 5.18 -13.29
N PRO A 713 -26.01 4.66 -12.91
CA PRO A 713 -25.07 4.19 -13.90
C PRO A 713 -25.56 2.87 -14.51
N SER A 714 -25.41 2.74 -15.83
CA SER A 714 -25.57 1.45 -16.51
C SER A 714 -24.47 0.48 -16.10
N SER A 715 -24.70 -0.83 -16.29
CA SER A 715 -23.65 -1.83 -16.07
C SER A 715 -22.41 -1.56 -16.93
N ASP A 716 -22.59 -1.07 -18.15
CA ASP A 716 -21.49 -0.68 -19.03
C ASP A 716 -20.69 0.50 -18.47
N ALA A 717 -21.37 1.54 -17.94
CA ALA A 717 -20.71 2.68 -17.31
C ALA A 717 -19.86 2.29 -16.07
N ILE A 718 -20.31 1.29 -15.31
CA ILE A 718 -19.52 0.72 -14.20
C ILE A 718 -18.26 0.03 -14.72
N LEU A 719 -18.37 -0.75 -15.79
CA LEU A 719 -17.29 -1.57 -16.34
C LEU A 719 -16.31 -0.78 -17.21
N HIS A 720 -16.75 0.30 -17.85
CA HIS A 720 -15.95 1.09 -18.77
C HIS A 720 -15.00 2.02 -18.02
N VAL A 721 -13.77 1.54 -17.81
CA VAL A 721 -12.64 2.32 -17.30
C VAL A 721 -11.54 2.28 -18.38
N PRO A 722 -11.42 3.32 -19.22
CA PRO A 722 -10.53 3.26 -20.39
C PRO A 722 -9.04 3.16 -20.00
N LEU A 723 -8.40 2.03 -20.31
CA LEU A 723 -7.01 1.74 -19.90
C LEU A 723 -5.97 2.69 -20.54
N ALA A 724 -6.22 3.17 -21.77
CA ALA A 724 -5.30 4.06 -22.49
C ALA A 724 -5.14 5.46 -21.83
N THR A 725 -6.08 5.84 -20.96
CA THR A 725 -6.13 7.18 -20.34
C THR A 725 -5.68 7.22 -18.87
N TYR A 726 -5.31 6.08 -18.27
CA TYR A 726 -5.09 5.98 -16.82
C TYR A 726 -3.81 5.23 -16.45
N PRO A 727 -3.38 5.35 -15.18
CA PRO A 727 -2.44 6.39 -14.78
C PRO A 727 -0.98 6.14 -15.25
N PHE A 728 -0.71 5.00 -15.84
CA PHE A 728 0.61 4.65 -16.32
C PHE A 728 0.61 4.50 -17.85
N PRO A 729 1.75 4.66 -18.52
CA PRO A 729 1.87 4.31 -19.93
C PRO A 729 1.36 2.88 -20.15
N HIS A 730 0.26 2.74 -20.88
CA HIS A 730 -0.26 1.44 -21.25
C HIS A 730 0.47 0.95 -22.49
N THR A 731 0.90 -0.31 -22.49
CA THR A 731 1.43 -1.00 -23.67
C THR A 731 0.44 -2.08 -24.05
N ASP A 732 -0.07 -2.04 -25.27
CA ASP A 732 -1.02 -3.05 -25.77
C ASP A 732 -0.40 -4.46 -25.69
N PRO A 733 -1.16 -5.54 -25.43
CA PRO A 733 -0.61 -6.89 -25.35
C PRO A 733 0.19 -7.32 -26.59
N GLU A 734 -0.23 -6.96 -27.80
CA GLU A 734 0.50 -7.29 -29.03
C GLU A 734 1.80 -6.49 -29.11
N GLU A 735 1.75 -5.20 -28.77
CA GLU A 735 2.94 -4.34 -28.70
C GLU A 735 3.92 -4.83 -27.63
N LEU A 736 3.43 -5.22 -26.46
CA LEU A 736 4.25 -5.77 -25.37
C LEU A 736 4.90 -7.08 -25.81
N ALA A 737 4.12 -7.99 -26.41
CA ALA A 737 4.66 -9.23 -26.97
C ALA A 737 5.69 -8.96 -28.07
N ALA A 738 5.47 -7.96 -28.93
CA ALA A 738 6.43 -7.53 -29.95
C ALA A 738 7.70 -6.94 -29.34
N LYS A 739 7.60 -6.11 -28.28
CA LYS A 739 8.76 -5.58 -27.54
C LYS A 739 9.55 -6.68 -26.86
N GLU A 740 8.86 -7.65 -26.25
CA GLU A 740 9.47 -8.84 -25.67
C GLU A 740 10.16 -9.68 -26.74
N ALA A 741 9.50 -9.89 -27.88
CA ALA A 741 10.04 -10.61 -29.02
C ALA A 741 11.25 -9.89 -29.63
N ALA A 742 11.20 -8.57 -29.80
CA ALA A 742 12.29 -7.75 -30.32
C ALA A 742 13.50 -7.77 -29.38
N MET A 743 13.26 -7.63 -28.07
CA MET A 743 14.31 -7.82 -27.07
C MET A 743 14.86 -9.25 -27.07
N SER A 744 14.07 -10.25 -27.50
CA SER A 744 14.50 -11.64 -27.59
C SER A 744 15.17 -12.06 -28.92
N GLY A 745 14.87 -11.37 -30.03
CA GLY A 745 15.12 -11.85 -31.39
C GLY A 745 15.81 -10.88 -32.34
N ALA A 746 15.74 -9.55 -32.12
CA ALA A 746 16.42 -8.56 -32.97
C ALA A 746 17.77 -8.09 -32.37
N HIS A 747 17.89 -8.13 -31.06
CA HIS A 747 19.14 -7.94 -30.32
C HIS A 747 19.39 -9.18 -29.47
N LEU A 748 20.00 -10.22 -30.04
CA LEU A 748 20.55 -11.36 -29.28
C LEU A 748 21.38 -10.86 -28.09
N GLU A 749 22.09 -9.73 -28.26
CA GLU A 749 22.83 -9.05 -27.19
C GLU A 749 21.94 -8.44 -26.11
N ALA A 750 20.75 -7.90 -26.38
CA ALA A 750 19.88 -7.30 -25.35
C ALA A 750 19.13 -8.36 -24.53
N ASN A 751 18.74 -9.49 -25.14
CA ASN A 751 18.25 -10.66 -24.41
C ASN A 751 19.35 -11.26 -23.55
N ALA A 752 20.53 -11.46 -24.15
CA ALA A 752 21.71 -11.89 -23.43
C ALA A 752 22.01 -10.91 -22.32
N LEU A 753 21.90 -9.60 -22.53
CA LEU A 753 22.15 -8.59 -21.51
C LEU A 753 21.07 -8.61 -20.41
N LEU A 754 19.77 -8.70 -20.74
CA LEU A 754 18.70 -8.82 -19.73
C LEU A 754 18.88 -10.10 -18.91
N ILE A 755 19.09 -11.25 -19.56
CA ILE A 755 19.31 -12.55 -18.91
C ILE A 755 20.62 -12.57 -18.10
N GLN A 756 21.72 -12.05 -18.67
CA GLN A 756 22.99 -11.86 -17.97
C GLN A 756 22.82 -10.90 -16.80
N ASN A 757 21.91 -9.91 -16.94
CA ASN A 757 21.73 -8.86 -15.96
C ASN A 757 20.84 -9.24 -14.79
N LEU A 758 19.91 -10.17 -14.99
CA LEU A 758 19.22 -10.86 -13.92
C LEU A 758 20.25 -11.69 -13.14
N GLY A 759 20.78 -11.12 -12.05
CA GLY A 759 21.73 -11.79 -11.15
C GLY A 759 21.17 -13.12 -10.64
N PRO A 760 21.96 -14.06 -10.09
CA PRO A 760 21.42 -15.35 -9.62
C PRO A 760 20.23 -15.13 -8.67
N LEU A 761 19.22 -16.02 -8.72
CA LEU A 761 18.10 -16.01 -7.76
C LEU A 761 18.69 -15.99 -6.36
N HIS A 762 18.62 -14.85 -5.68
CA HIS A 762 19.29 -14.71 -4.40
C HIS A 762 18.59 -15.64 -3.39
N PRO A 763 19.32 -16.42 -2.57
CA PRO A 763 18.73 -17.34 -1.59
C PRO A 763 17.70 -16.68 -0.65
N GLU A 764 17.87 -15.41 -0.34
CA GLU A 764 16.90 -14.62 0.45
C GLU A 764 15.54 -14.39 -0.23
N PHE A 765 15.44 -14.55 -1.56
CA PHE A 765 14.17 -14.58 -2.31
C PHE A 765 13.70 -16.01 -2.60
N TRP A 766 14.49 -17.01 -2.16
CA TRP A 766 14.30 -18.41 -2.48
C TRP A 766 14.67 -19.34 -1.30
N PRO A 767 13.70 -19.76 -0.48
CA PRO A 767 13.89 -20.55 0.73
C PRO A 767 14.46 -21.96 0.46
N GLY A 768 14.32 -22.47 -0.76
CA GLY A 768 14.89 -23.75 -1.19
C GLY A 768 16.18 -23.52 -1.94
N GLY A 769 17.20 -22.96 -1.26
CA GLY A 769 18.48 -22.48 -1.82
C GLY A 769 18.90 -23.12 -3.14
N VAL A 770 19.43 -22.32 -4.07
CA VAL A 770 19.85 -22.74 -5.43
C VAL A 770 20.32 -24.20 -5.41
N PRO A 771 19.63 -25.13 -6.10
CA PRO A 771 20.07 -26.52 -6.15
C PRO A 771 21.53 -26.53 -6.60
N GLU A 772 22.41 -27.16 -5.83
CA GLU A 772 23.74 -27.50 -6.33
C GLU A 772 23.52 -28.40 -7.57
N GLY A 773 23.78 -27.88 -8.77
CA GLY A 773 23.66 -28.63 -10.01
C GLY A 773 22.89 -28.02 -11.19
N LEU A 774 22.39 -26.78 -11.13
CA LEU A 774 22.14 -25.99 -12.35
C LEU A 774 23.40 -25.18 -12.67
N PRO A 775 23.80 -25.01 -13.96
CA PRO A 775 25.17 -24.73 -14.36
C PRO A 775 25.58 -23.29 -14.00
N PHE A 776 25.92 -23.09 -12.74
CA PHE A 776 26.85 -22.09 -12.30
C PHE A 776 28.22 -22.78 -12.35
N LEU A 777 28.97 -22.46 -13.40
CA LEU A 777 30.36 -22.86 -13.72
C LEU A 777 31.02 -23.85 -12.73
N PRO A 778 31.46 -25.04 -13.18
CA PRO A 778 32.25 -25.92 -12.34
C PRO A 778 33.59 -25.25 -11.96
N PRO A 779 34.08 -25.43 -10.72
CA PRO A 779 35.38 -24.91 -10.28
C PRO A 779 36.58 -25.39 -11.12
N GLU A 780 36.40 -26.45 -11.91
CA GLU A 780 37.43 -27.05 -12.76
C GLU A 780 37.58 -26.36 -14.13
N ALA A 781 36.64 -25.50 -14.53
CA ALA A 781 36.69 -24.79 -15.82
C ALA A 781 37.69 -23.61 -15.87
N LEU A 782 38.54 -23.45 -14.84
CA LEU A 782 39.54 -22.38 -14.74
C LEU A 782 40.99 -22.86 -14.88
N LYS A 783 41.25 -24.14 -15.19
CA LYS A 783 42.61 -24.68 -15.21
C LYS A 783 43.30 -24.75 -16.59
N ASP A 784 42.56 -24.71 -17.71
CA ASP A 784 43.13 -25.03 -19.03
C ASP A 784 43.04 -23.92 -20.09
N LEU A 785 43.12 -22.65 -19.72
CA LEU A 785 43.36 -21.59 -20.71
C LEU A 785 44.87 -21.29 -20.83
N PRO A 786 45.43 -21.28 -22.06
CA PRO A 786 46.88 -21.29 -22.25
C PRO A 786 47.54 -20.03 -21.69
N SER A 787 48.69 -20.24 -21.06
CA SER A 787 49.52 -19.19 -20.49
C SER A 787 50.15 -18.29 -21.57
N ALA A 788 49.99 -16.98 -21.34
CA ALA A 788 50.91 -15.90 -21.74
C ALA A 788 50.88 -15.46 -23.23
N PRO A 789 51.39 -14.26 -23.59
CA PRO A 789 52.43 -13.45 -22.93
C PRO A 789 51.91 -12.42 -21.92
#